data_AF-D8Q687-F1
#
_entry.id   AF-D8Q687-F1
#
_cell.length_a   1.000
_cell.length_b   1.000
_cell.length_c   1.000
_cell.angle_alpha   90.00
_cell.angle_beta   90.00
_cell.angle_gamma   90.00
#
_symmetry.space_group_name_H-M   'P 1'
#
loop_
_entity.id
_entity.type
_entity.pdbx_description
1 polymer ?
#
loop_
_entity_poly.entity_id
_entity_poly.type
_entity_poly.pdbx_seq_one_letter_code
_entity_poly.pdbx_strand_id
1 'polypeptide(L)'
;MLLPTVQVGFGILRYLLPLLLLVGLSKQTSLPYTSRAAADDISTMTERRIAAIVDSQSTGSVGSWLSSLDRGQGKWPDSQINYATGCNAQRANWPALNHWNRIVAMTAAWHGGAPNQDSKWVQNKDLRSAISSAMGYWFSHDYKNDACVNGDFHGKNACPCGTPGFWNTNWYSNVLGLPLLVSQTCLVLGDSLSNSERNSCTHITSRAYATFNANEGYLTGANVLDLAKIGADDAMLMKNTTRLTDAYSRVHAQLVYSEKVKNDGVKADGSFQQHGGLLYNGNYGNVFAKDVMELEINAAQTQFAANQDQLGVFAALLDSDRWMIFDNQKTSIMHWDFSALPRFIAFPTADYQPTHDIGINLTAVETLGRLSGNAVITDVANSLKGGSDGANAGKLEGNRLFYANDYMVHRGRNYVSTLKMYSERTTNSECTNSANPFGFHLADGTLYTYVQGNEYEDIAAAWDWDMIPGISVDYKGTTLECKSTTATGKHSFVGGVSTGDVGIAVMRYTNPITGKFSFQKAWFFTADDTQRVLIGNINNTSPVEVRSVLDQKRHSGDVYIDGQVSGGTTKQGPQSLWHAGVGYTFPNNTSAKLTVATGNKSGAWNKIGTSGQGTTTVDLFSAYLVRTNTSQPLEYTIFPGTADQGAFASKAAASALQTVQNDAHISAVYDSAAKVAYVVFWDEKGGAVSFPDGSNIRTNIASTVIYDAGAGKVFASDPTQKQTQLQLAITPAGQPAVFKTLNLPTAGKAGSGVSFDL
;
A
#
# COMPACT_ATOMS: atom_id res chain seq x y z
N MET A 1 -10.89 -62.50 0.00
CA MET A 1 -10.94 -63.82 -0.66
C MET A 1 -12.32 -63.92 -1.31
N LEU A 2 -12.35 -64.00 -2.65
CA LEU A 2 -13.49 -64.33 -3.53
C LEU A 2 -14.69 -63.34 -3.60
N LEU A 3 -14.63 -62.50 -4.65
CA LEU A 3 -15.72 -62.24 -5.62
C LEU A 3 -16.38 -63.59 -6.06
N PRO A 4 -17.57 -63.67 -6.74
CA PRO A 4 -18.01 -62.69 -7.74
C PRO A 4 -19.54 -62.60 -8.09
N THR A 5 -19.86 -61.58 -8.91
CA THR A 5 -20.73 -61.56 -10.13
C THR A 5 -22.20 -62.08 -10.15
N VAL A 6 -23.18 -61.23 -10.52
CA VAL A 6 -23.75 -60.89 -11.86
C VAL A 6 -24.89 -61.83 -12.29
N GLN A 7 -26.07 -61.27 -12.60
CA GLN A 7 -26.67 -61.43 -13.94
C GLN A 7 -27.86 -60.50 -14.23
N VAL A 8 -27.91 -60.15 -15.51
CA VAL A 8 -28.79 -59.24 -16.26
C VAL A 8 -29.81 -60.07 -17.04
N GLY A 9 -30.98 -59.50 -17.37
CA GLY A 9 -31.76 -59.85 -18.58
C GLY A 9 -33.28 -59.90 -18.36
N PHE A 10 -34.10 -59.01 -18.94
CA PHE A 10 -34.59 -58.90 -20.34
C PHE A 10 -35.83 -59.77 -20.69
N GLY A 11 -36.81 -59.15 -21.38
CA GLY A 11 -37.98 -59.79 -22.02
C GLY A 11 -39.06 -58.73 -22.36
N ILE A 12 -39.02 -57.97 -23.48
CA ILE A 12 -39.34 -58.26 -24.90
C ILE A 12 -40.82 -58.58 -25.17
N LEU A 13 -41.46 -57.83 -26.12
CA LEU A 13 -42.34 -58.21 -27.28
C LEU A 13 -43.33 -57.03 -27.57
N ARG A 14 -43.71 -56.57 -28.79
CA ARG A 14 -43.88 -57.15 -30.15
C ARG A 14 -44.12 -56.09 -31.26
N TYR A 15 -43.59 -56.38 -32.48
CA TYR A 15 -44.11 -56.17 -33.88
C TYR A 15 -44.44 -54.76 -34.45
N LEU A 16 -44.28 -54.39 -35.74
CA LEU A 16 -43.61 -54.90 -36.98
C LEU A 16 -43.59 -53.74 -38.06
N LEU A 17 -42.57 -53.76 -38.92
CA LEU A 17 -42.11 -52.99 -40.12
C LEU A 17 -43.15 -52.54 -41.21
N PRO A 18 -42.79 -51.93 -42.39
CA PRO A 18 -41.60 -51.11 -42.85
C PRO A 18 -41.93 -49.92 -43.81
N LEU A 19 -40.97 -49.01 -44.11
CA LEU A 19 -40.62 -48.62 -45.51
C LEU A 19 -39.36 -47.71 -45.60
N LEU A 20 -38.68 -47.85 -46.73
CA LEU A 20 -37.41 -47.24 -47.14
C LEU A 20 -37.46 -45.76 -47.60
N LEU A 21 -36.25 -45.15 -47.58
CA LEU A 21 -35.63 -44.21 -48.55
C LEU A 21 -35.52 -42.69 -48.23
N LEU A 22 -34.25 -42.27 -48.34
CA LEU A 22 -33.69 -40.99 -48.85
C LEU A 22 -33.59 -39.76 -47.93
N VAL A 23 -32.38 -39.62 -47.38
CA VAL A 23 -31.51 -38.43 -47.31
C VAL A 23 -32.20 -37.06 -47.47
N GLY A 24 -32.31 -36.35 -46.35
CA GLY A 24 -32.36 -34.89 -46.30
C GLY A 24 -31.36 -34.39 -45.26
N LEU A 25 -30.21 -33.86 -45.72
CA LEU A 25 -29.32 -33.04 -44.91
C LEU A 25 -30.09 -31.79 -44.45
N SER A 26 -30.56 -31.77 -43.20
CA SER A 26 -30.96 -30.53 -42.55
C SER A 26 -29.83 -30.06 -41.64
N LYS A 27 -29.19 -28.95 -42.05
CA LYS A 27 -28.43 -28.10 -41.14
C LYS A 27 -29.37 -27.64 -40.04
N GLN A 28 -29.25 -28.19 -38.83
CA GLN A 28 -29.75 -27.50 -37.65
C GLN A 28 -28.78 -26.37 -37.33
N THR A 29 -29.13 -25.18 -37.79
CA THR A 29 -28.61 -23.92 -37.27
C THR A 29 -28.99 -23.81 -35.80
N SER A 30 -28.01 -23.87 -34.90
CA SER A 30 -28.14 -23.39 -33.54
C SER A 30 -28.31 -21.86 -33.57
N LEU A 31 -29.46 -21.38 -33.09
CA LEU A 31 -29.78 -19.97 -32.82
C LEU A 31 -30.02 -19.83 -31.29
N PRO A 32 -29.95 -18.64 -30.69
CA PRO A 32 -28.75 -18.08 -30.09
C PRO A 32 -28.97 -17.83 -28.59
N TYR A 33 -29.02 -18.91 -27.79
CA TYR A 33 -29.32 -18.79 -26.35
C TYR A 33 -28.22 -18.08 -25.54
N THR A 34 -26.97 -18.08 -26.03
CA THR A 34 -25.83 -17.40 -25.39
C THR A 34 -25.80 -15.89 -25.64
N SER A 35 -26.29 -15.41 -26.79
CA SER A 35 -26.22 -13.98 -27.16
C SER A 35 -27.21 -13.10 -26.39
N ARG A 36 -28.40 -13.64 -26.06
CA ARG A 36 -29.45 -12.90 -25.35
C ARG A 36 -29.10 -12.71 -23.87
N ALA A 37 -28.60 -13.77 -23.23
CA ALA A 37 -28.09 -13.70 -21.87
C ALA A 37 -26.92 -12.69 -21.73
N ALA A 38 -26.00 -12.66 -22.70
CA ALA A 38 -24.92 -11.67 -22.70
C ALA A 38 -25.41 -10.22 -22.89
N ALA A 39 -26.45 -10.00 -23.69
CA ALA A 39 -27.04 -8.66 -23.85
C ALA A 39 -27.75 -8.19 -22.57
N ASP A 40 -28.47 -9.10 -21.89
CA ASP A 40 -29.16 -8.81 -20.62
C ASP A 40 -28.16 -8.53 -19.48
N ASP A 41 -27.05 -9.29 -19.42
CA ASP A 41 -25.93 -9.06 -18.49
C ASP A 41 -25.28 -7.69 -18.71
N ILE A 42 -24.98 -7.33 -19.96
CA ILE A 42 -24.38 -6.03 -20.29
C ILE A 42 -25.30 -4.87 -19.88
N SER A 43 -26.62 -5.00 -20.09
CA SER A 43 -27.58 -3.98 -19.64
C SER A 43 -27.54 -3.82 -18.12
N THR A 44 -27.58 -4.94 -17.39
CA THR A 44 -27.51 -4.95 -15.92
C THR A 44 -26.23 -4.30 -15.41
N MET A 45 -25.09 -4.63 -16.00
CA MET A 45 -23.79 -4.03 -15.64
C MET A 45 -23.73 -2.55 -15.97
N THR A 46 -24.31 -2.13 -17.10
CA THR A 46 -24.37 -0.73 -17.52
C THR A 46 -25.16 0.11 -16.51
N GLU A 47 -26.34 -0.36 -16.08
CA GLU A 47 -27.16 0.32 -15.07
C GLU A 47 -26.42 0.48 -13.74
N ARG A 48 -25.75 -0.57 -13.26
CA ARG A 48 -24.96 -0.53 -12.02
C ARG A 48 -23.78 0.43 -12.13
N ARG A 49 -23.06 0.39 -13.25
CA ARG A 49 -21.92 1.28 -13.50
C ARG A 49 -22.34 2.74 -13.58
N ILE A 50 -23.44 3.06 -14.26
CA ILE A 50 -24.00 4.41 -14.29
C ILE A 50 -24.38 4.87 -12.87
N ALA A 51 -25.06 4.03 -12.10
CA ALA A 51 -25.42 4.34 -10.72
C ALA A 51 -24.19 4.62 -9.85
N ALA A 52 -23.13 3.80 -9.96
CA ALA A 52 -21.88 4.00 -9.22
C ALA A 52 -21.17 5.32 -9.61
N ILE A 53 -21.10 5.64 -10.92
CA ILE A 53 -20.55 6.92 -11.38
C ILE A 53 -21.35 8.06 -10.77
N VAL A 54 -22.67 8.05 -10.89
CA VAL A 54 -23.55 9.12 -10.40
C VAL A 54 -23.46 9.30 -8.89
N ASP A 55 -23.46 8.20 -8.12
CA ASP A 55 -23.40 8.22 -6.65
C ASP A 55 -22.09 8.84 -6.13
N SER A 56 -20.99 8.66 -6.87
CA SER A 56 -19.68 9.19 -6.50
C SER A 56 -19.51 10.71 -6.67
N GLN A 57 -20.47 11.39 -7.33
CA GLN A 57 -20.30 12.80 -7.72
C GLN A 57 -20.95 13.77 -6.73
N SER A 58 -20.21 14.84 -6.40
CA SER A 58 -20.76 16.02 -5.74
C SER A 58 -21.25 17.04 -6.76
N THR A 59 -22.52 17.43 -6.65
CA THR A 59 -23.20 18.28 -7.66
C THR A 59 -23.47 19.72 -7.19
N GLY A 60 -23.05 20.08 -5.96
CA GLY A 60 -23.35 21.40 -5.36
C GLY A 60 -22.80 22.59 -6.15
N SER A 61 -21.69 22.41 -6.86
CA SER A 61 -21.03 23.48 -7.64
C SER A 61 -21.54 23.61 -9.09
N VAL A 62 -22.49 22.78 -9.52
CA VAL A 62 -22.98 22.79 -10.91
C VAL A 62 -23.51 24.15 -11.33
N GLY A 63 -24.24 24.85 -10.46
CA GLY A 63 -24.75 26.19 -10.75
C GLY A 63 -23.66 27.23 -11.01
N SER A 64 -22.59 27.22 -10.20
CA SER A 64 -21.49 28.17 -10.36
C SER A 64 -20.65 27.87 -11.60
N TRP A 65 -20.40 26.59 -11.90
CA TRP A 65 -19.72 26.19 -13.13
C TRP A 65 -20.54 26.51 -14.37
N LEU A 66 -21.86 26.30 -14.35
CA LEU A 66 -22.74 26.66 -15.46
C LEU A 66 -22.70 28.18 -15.72
N SER A 67 -22.73 28.98 -14.65
CA SER A 67 -22.72 30.44 -14.76
C SER A 67 -21.41 31.02 -15.29
N SER A 68 -20.29 30.34 -15.05
CA SER A 68 -18.94 30.81 -15.42
C SER A 68 -18.39 30.17 -16.69
N LEU A 69 -19.08 29.20 -17.27
CA LEU A 69 -18.70 28.59 -18.55
C LEU A 69 -18.91 29.61 -19.68
N ASP A 70 -17.86 29.91 -20.44
CA ASP A 70 -18.01 30.62 -21.71
C ASP A 70 -18.69 29.67 -22.70
N ARG A 71 -19.98 29.91 -22.99
CA ARG A 71 -20.79 29.03 -23.84
C ARG A 71 -20.39 29.08 -25.32
N GLY A 72 -19.72 30.16 -25.75
CA GLY A 72 -19.22 30.32 -27.11
C GLY A 72 -17.91 29.57 -27.35
N GLN A 73 -17.06 29.48 -26.32
CA GLN A 73 -15.80 28.73 -26.39
C GLN A 73 -15.89 27.30 -25.86
N GLY A 74 -16.80 27.02 -24.93
CA GLY A 74 -16.88 25.75 -24.22
C GLY A 74 -15.80 25.57 -23.14
N LYS A 75 -15.19 26.64 -22.64
CA LYS A 75 -14.17 26.55 -21.57
C LYS A 75 -14.51 27.41 -20.37
N TRP A 76 -13.97 27.02 -19.22
CA TRP A 76 -13.99 27.88 -18.03
C TRP A 76 -12.83 28.87 -18.07
N PRO A 77 -12.89 29.98 -17.32
CA PRO A 77 -11.81 30.97 -17.28
C PRO A 77 -10.49 30.36 -16.84
N ASP A 78 -9.38 30.86 -17.40
CA ASP A 78 -8.02 30.38 -17.07
C ASP A 78 -7.64 30.66 -15.60
N SER A 79 -8.34 31.60 -14.95
CA SER A 79 -8.24 31.84 -13.50
C SER A 79 -8.85 30.73 -12.65
N GLN A 80 -9.66 29.84 -13.24
CA GLN A 80 -10.27 28.71 -12.57
C GLN A 80 -9.65 27.38 -12.97
N ILE A 81 -9.21 27.25 -14.23
CA ILE A 81 -8.61 26.02 -14.76
C ILE A 81 -7.38 26.40 -15.57
N ASN A 82 -6.21 25.90 -15.15
CA ASN A 82 -4.99 26.06 -15.92
C ASN A 82 -4.95 25.02 -17.06
N TYR A 83 -5.15 25.50 -18.29
CA TYR A 83 -5.15 24.70 -19.53
C TYR A 83 -3.76 24.52 -20.17
N ALA A 84 -2.67 24.81 -19.45
CA ALA A 84 -1.32 24.56 -19.95
C ALA A 84 -1.17 23.09 -20.38
N THR A 85 -0.63 22.87 -21.58
CA THR A 85 -0.51 21.57 -22.25
C THR A 85 0.95 21.31 -22.66
N GLY A 86 1.25 20.07 -23.05
CA GLY A 86 2.58 19.65 -23.48
C GLY A 86 3.64 19.86 -22.40
N CYS A 87 4.79 20.40 -22.78
CA CYS A 87 5.92 20.59 -21.87
C CYS A 87 5.73 21.73 -20.86
N ASN A 88 4.77 22.63 -21.09
CA ASN A 88 4.45 23.71 -20.14
C ASN A 88 3.43 23.24 -19.10
N ALA A 89 2.80 22.09 -19.31
CA ALA A 89 1.84 21.52 -18.37
C ALA A 89 2.55 21.01 -17.11
N GLN A 90 1.84 21.10 -15.98
CA GLN A 90 2.21 20.32 -14.81
C GLN A 90 2.10 18.83 -15.15
N ARG A 91 3.21 18.09 -14.95
CA ARG A 91 3.34 16.70 -15.39
C ARG A 91 2.43 15.72 -14.62
N ALA A 92 2.23 15.93 -13.32
CA ALA A 92 1.27 15.17 -12.51
C ALA A 92 0.20 16.08 -11.94
N ASN A 93 -0.94 15.52 -11.55
CA ASN A 93 -2.11 16.28 -11.08
C ASN A 93 -2.46 17.41 -12.07
N TRP A 94 -2.51 17.06 -13.36
CA TRP A 94 -2.61 18.02 -14.46
C TRP A 94 -3.87 18.88 -14.33
N PRO A 95 -3.74 20.19 -14.04
CA PRO A 95 -4.90 21.02 -13.70
C PRO A 95 -5.97 21.10 -14.79
N ALA A 96 -5.59 20.92 -16.06
CA ALA A 96 -6.54 20.92 -17.18
C ALA A 96 -7.60 19.81 -17.06
N LEU A 97 -7.31 18.69 -16.38
CA LEU A 97 -8.28 17.61 -16.16
C LEU A 97 -9.48 18.06 -15.31
N ASN A 98 -9.36 19.16 -14.56
CA ASN A 98 -10.51 19.73 -13.84
C ASN A 98 -11.65 20.17 -14.77
N HIS A 99 -11.36 20.40 -16.06
CA HIS A 99 -12.40 20.61 -17.06
C HIS A 99 -13.32 19.39 -17.15
N TRP A 100 -12.76 18.19 -17.25
CA TRP A 100 -13.53 16.96 -17.30
C TRP A 100 -14.12 16.55 -15.94
N ASN A 101 -13.44 16.81 -14.82
CA ASN A 101 -14.03 16.60 -13.49
C ASN A 101 -15.35 17.36 -13.33
N ARG A 102 -15.41 18.63 -13.78
CA ARG A 102 -16.64 19.41 -13.80
C ARG A 102 -17.70 18.80 -14.72
N ILE A 103 -17.31 18.35 -15.91
CA ILE A 103 -18.22 17.73 -16.87
C ILE A 103 -18.85 16.46 -16.30
N VAL A 104 -18.08 15.59 -15.63
CA VAL A 104 -18.60 14.35 -15.01
C VAL A 104 -19.65 14.71 -13.95
N ALA A 105 -19.35 15.64 -13.04
CA ALA A 105 -20.29 16.09 -12.01
C ALA A 105 -21.54 16.78 -12.58
N MET A 106 -21.39 17.61 -13.61
CA MET A 106 -22.52 18.21 -14.33
C MET A 106 -23.37 17.15 -15.03
N THR A 107 -22.75 16.12 -15.58
CA THR A 107 -23.43 15.00 -16.23
C THR A 107 -24.20 14.14 -15.23
N ALA A 108 -23.63 13.87 -14.06
CA ALA A 108 -24.33 13.20 -12.97
C ALA A 108 -25.55 14.02 -12.49
N ALA A 109 -25.41 15.34 -12.33
CA ALA A 109 -26.53 16.22 -12.00
C ALA A 109 -27.62 16.25 -13.08
N TRP A 110 -27.23 16.21 -14.36
CA TRP A 110 -28.15 16.14 -15.49
C TRP A 110 -28.87 14.79 -15.56
N HIS A 111 -28.16 13.69 -15.36
CA HIS A 111 -28.75 12.35 -15.34
C HIS A 111 -29.75 12.20 -14.19
N GLY A 112 -29.35 12.62 -12.99
CA GLY A 112 -30.09 12.45 -11.76
C GLY A 112 -29.64 11.22 -10.96
N GLY A 113 -29.86 11.22 -9.64
CA GLY A 113 -29.50 10.13 -8.73
C GLY A 113 -28.29 10.42 -7.84
N ALA A 114 -27.59 11.55 -8.03
CA ALA A 114 -26.44 11.90 -7.21
C ALA A 114 -26.89 12.36 -5.81
N PRO A 115 -26.11 12.08 -4.74
CA PRO A 115 -26.43 12.50 -3.39
C PRO A 115 -26.62 14.01 -3.28
N ASN A 116 -27.66 14.44 -2.57
CA ASN A 116 -27.99 15.85 -2.32
C ASN A 116 -28.13 16.73 -3.58
N GLN A 117 -28.43 16.12 -4.73
CA GLN A 117 -28.59 16.87 -5.97
C GLN A 117 -29.81 17.79 -5.98
N ASP A 118 -29.71 18.89 -6.71
CA ASP A 118 -30.83 19.78 -7.00
C ASP A 118 -31.63 19.25 -8.20
N SER A 119 -32.91 18.93 -7.97
CA SER A 119 -33.79 18.36 -8.99
C SER A 119 -33.98 19.25 -10.22
N LYS A 120 -33.67 20.55 -10.15
CA LYS A 120 -33.74 21.46 -11.30
C LYS A 120 -32.76 21.11 -12.43
N TRP A 121 -31.71 20.36 -12.12
CA TRP A 121 -30.69 19.94 -13.08
C TRP A 121 -31.06 18.69 -13.85
N VAL A 122 -31.93 17.85 -13.29
CA VAL A 122 -32.32 16.58 -13.88
C VAL A 122 -32.98 16.82 -15.24
N GLN A 123 -32.39 16.24 -16.28
CA GLN A 123 -32.80 16.37 -17.68
C GLN A 123 -32.89 17.83 -18.17
N ASN A 124 -32.21 18.76 -17.51
CA ASN A 124 -32.23 20.18 -17.85
C ASN A 124 -31.55 20.44 -19.20
N LYS A 125 -32.27 21.06 -20.13
CA LYS A 125 -31.78 21.32 -21.49
C LYS A 125 -30.61 22.30 -21.55
N ASP A 126 -30.61 23.32 -20.70
CA ASP A 126 -29.52 24.30 -20.65
C ASP A 126 -28.24 23.65 -20.13
N LEU A 127 -28.35 22.83 -19.07
CA LEU A 127 -27.24 22.07 -18.53
C LEU A 127 -26.67 21.07 -19.56
N ARG A 128 -27.54 20.32 -20.26
CA ARG A 128 -27.11 19.41 -21.34
C ARG A 128 -26.37 20.14 -22.46
N SER A 129 -26.85 21.32 -22.85
CA SER A 129 -26.20 22.16 -23.86
C SER A 129 -24.84 22.67 -23.39
N ALA A 130 -24.73 23.08 -22.12
CA ALA A 130 -23.46 23.46 -21.51
C ALA A 130 -22.46 22.29 -21.49
N ILE A 131 -22.91 21.09 -21.12
CA ILE A 131 -22.11 19.86 -21.17
C ILE A 131 -21.60 19.60 -22.60
N SER A 132 -22.47 19.67 -23.62
CA SER A 132 -22.04 19.54 -25.03
C SER A 132 -21.00 20.57 -25.43
N SER A 133 -21.20 21.84 -25.07
CA SER A 133 -20.26 22.92 -25.40
C SER A 133 -18.89 22.66 -24.75
N ALA A 134 -18.89 22.25 -23.48
CA ALA A 134 -17.66 21.93 -22.76
C ALA A 134 -16.92 20.73 -23.35
N MET A 135 -17.63 19.61 -23.60
CA MET A 135 -17.07 18.44 -24.29
C MET A 135 -16.50 18.83 -25.66
N GLY A 136 -17.23 19.65 -26.42
CA GLY A 136 -16.84 20.14 -27.74
C GLY A 136 -15.53 20.91 -27.73
N TYR A 137 -15.28 21.75 -26.71
CA TYR A 137 -14.02 22.46 -26.56
C TYR A 137 -12.83 21.49 -26.45
N TRP A 138 -12.94 20.45 -25.63
CA TRP A 138 -11.87 19.47 -25.53
C TRP A 138 -11.71 18.68 -26.81
N PHE A 139 -12.80 18.19 -27.41
CA PHE A 139 -12.75 17.39 -28.63
C PHE A 139 -12.14 18.14 -29.82
N SER A 140 -12.42 19.44 -29.96
CA SER A 140 -11.81 20.27 -31.03
C SER A 140 -10.32 20.53 -30.81
N HIS A 141 -9.84 20.40 -29.58
CA HIS A 141 -8.44 20.59 -29.18
C HIS A 141 -7.73 19.27 -28.83
N ASP A 142 -8.36 18.12 -29.08
CA ASP A 142 -7.73 16.82 -28.86
C ASP A 142 -6.50 16.67 -29.78
N TYR A 143 -5.39 16.21 -29.21
CA TYR A 143 -4.14 16.07 -29.94
C TYR A 143 -4.28 15.01 -31.04
N LYS A 144 -3.62 15.25 -32.18
CA LYS A 144 -3.71 14.38 -33.37
C LYS A 144 -2.47 13.52 -33.61
N ASN A 145 -1.39 13.81 -32.91
CA ASN A 145 -0.15 13.06 -33.02
C ASN A 145 -0.17 11.89 -32.04
N ASP A 146 -0.34 10.67 -32.53
CA ASP A 146 -0.40 9.45 -31.70
C ASP A 146 0.89 9.21 -30.92
N ALA A 147 2.03 9.76 -31.36
CA ALA A 147 3.28 9.69 -30.59
C ALA A 147 3.20 10.43 -29.24
N CYS A 148 2.21 11.31 -29.05
CA CYS A 148 1.98 11.99 -27.78
C CYS A 148 1.22 11.13 -26.75
N VAL A 149 0.67 9.98 -27.15
CA VAL A 149 -0.02 9.05 -26.22
C VAL A 149 0.93 8.63 -25.09
N ASN A 150 2.12 8.13 -25.42
CA ASN A 150 3.09 7.63 -24.45
C ASN A 150 4.00 8.76 -23.92
N GLY A 151 3.39 9.84 -23.42
CA GLY A 151 3.97 11.17 -23.13
C GLY A 151 5.33 11.26 -22.39
N ASP A 152 5.89 10.16 -21.88
CA ASP A 152 7.24 10.03 -21.30
C ASP A 152 8.40 10.38 -22.25
N PHE A 153 8.08 10.71 -23.49
CA PHE A 153 9.04 11.27 -24.42
C PHE A 153 9.53 12.68 -24.04
N HIS A 154 9.01 13.36 -23.01
CA HIS A 154 9.49 14.69 -22.57
C HIS A 154 9.69 15.70 -23.72
N GLY A 155 8.80 15.70 -24.72
CA GLY A 155 8.97 16.60 -25.87
C GLY A 155 10.02 16.18 -26.90
N LYS A 156 10.46 14.90 -26.93
CA LYS A 156 11.40 14.36 -27.94
C LYS A 156 10.80 14.39 -29.35
N ASN A 157 11.64 14.11 -30.34
CA ASN A 157 11.37 14.23 -31.79
C ASN A 157 10.00 13.71 -32.26
N ALA A 158 9.46 12.63 -31.66
CA ALA A 158 8.18 12.05 -32.08
C ALA A 158 6.95 12.85 -31.59
N CYS A 159 7.04 13.53 -30.45
CA CYS A 159 6.01 14.44 -29.91
C CYS A 159 6.70 15.67 -29.30
N PRO A 160 7.10 16.66 -30.13
CA PRO A 160 7.82 17.84 -29.65
C PRO A 160 6.93 18.75 -28.77
N CYS A 161 7.55 19.54 -27.89
CA CYS A 161 6.83 20.43 -26.95
C CYS A 161 5.83 21.40 -27.60
N GLY A 162 6.01 21.75 -28.87
CA GLY A 162 5.10 22.60 -29.65
C GLY A 162 3.95 21.86 -30.34
N THR A 163 3.79 20.55 -30.13
CA THR A 163 2.68 19.78 -30.71
C THR A 163 1.34 20.36 -30.25
N PRO A 164 0.45 20.76 -31.18
CA PRO A 164 -0.86 21.31 -30.83
C PRO A 164 -1.77 20.29 -30.13
N GLY A 165 -2.67 20.81 -29.30
CA GLY A 165 -3.73 20.06 -28.64
C GLY A 165 -3.46 19.74 -27.17
N PHE A 166 -4.44 19.11 -26.52
CA PHE A 166 -4.42 18.78 -25.10
C PHE A 166 -3.77 17.42 -24.84
N TRP A 167 -2.47 17.45 -24.57
CA TRP A 167 -1.67 16.30 -24.17
C TRP A 167 -0.74 16.68 -23.03
N ASN A 168 -0.22 15.70 -22.31
CA ASN A 168 0.73 15.90 -21.21
C ASN A 168 2.02 15.10 -21.45
N THR A 169 3.15 15.58 -20.91
CA THR A 169 4.42 14.84 -20.90
C THR A 169 4.44 13.66 -19.91
N ASN A 170 3.33 13.40 -19.24
CA ASN A 170 3.07 12.19 -18.51
C ASN A 170 2.05 11.36 -19.26
N TRP A 171 2.45 10.16 -19.70
CA TRP A 171 1.57 9.21 -20.36
C TRP A 171 0.27 8.98 -19.57
N TYR A 172 0.34 9.01 -18.23
CA TYR A 172 -0.80 8.75 -17.36
C TYR A 172 -2.00 9.64 -17.71
N SER A 173 -1.77 10.93 -17.95
CA SER A 173 -2.87 11.85 -18.28
C SER A 173 -3.52 11.51 -19.62
N ASN A 174 -2.74 11.05 -20.59
CA ASN A 174 -3.18 10.80 -21.96
C ASN A 174 -3.84 9.43 -22.11
N VAL A 175 -3.40 8.45 -21.33
CA VAL A 175 -3.83 7.04 -21.41
C VAL A 175 -4.87 6.69 -20.36
N LEU A 176 -4.79 7.25 -19.15
CA LEU A 176 -5.67 6.90 -18.03
C LEU A 176 -6.51 8.10 -17.56
N GLY A 177 -5.85 9.18 -17.12
CA GLY A 177 -6.49 10.31 -16.45
C GLY A 177 -7.64 10.95 -17.25
N LEU A 178 -7.35 11.42 -18.47
CA LEU A 178 -8.39 11.98 -19.34
C LEU A 178 -9.39 10.90 -19.81
N PRO A 179 -8.96 9.77 -20.39
CA PRO A 179 -9.90 8.78 -20.94
C PRO A 179 -10.88 8.21 -19.93
N LEU A 180 -10.50 8.09 -18.64
CA LEU A 180 -11.39 7.63 -17.57
C LEU A 180 -12.54 8.61 -17.32
N LEU A 181 -12.28 9.92 -17.34
CA LEU A 181 -13.32 10.94 -17.16
C LEU A 181 -14.24 11.03 -18.40
N VAL A 182 -13.66 10.86 -19.59
CA VAL A 182 -14.40 10.81 -20.86
C VAL A 182 -15.31 9.58 -20.89
N SER A 183 -14.80 8.39 -20.56
CA SER A 183 -15.56 7.15 -20.62
C SER A 183 -16.76 7.18 -19.68
N GLN A 184 -16.58 7.66 -18.45
CA GLN A 184 -17.65 7.82 -17.47
C GLN A 184 -18.72 8.80 -17.94
N THR A 185 -18.32 9.99 -18.39
CA THR A 185 -19.25 11.01 -18.91
C THR A 185 -20.09 10.44 -20.05
N CYS A 186 -19.43 9.83 -21.04
CA CYS A 186 -20.12 9.37 -22.23
C CYS A 186 -21.02 8.16 -21.95
N LEU A 187 -20.63 7.28 -21.03
CA LEU A 187 -21.49 6.18 -20.58
C LEU A 187 -22.78 6.69 -19.93
N VAL A 188 -22.69 7.66 -19.02
CA VAL A 188 -23.86 8.25 -18.36
C VAL A 188 -24.75 9.02 -19.34
N LEU A 189 -24.16 9.73 -20.33
CA LEU A 189 -24.94 10.41 -21.36
C LEU A 189 -25.66 9.44 -22.31
N GLY A 190 -25.08 8.26 -22.57
CA GLY A 190 -25.70 7.18 -23.33
C GLY A 190 -26.32 7.63 -24.65
N ASP A 191 -27.61 7.35 -24.82
CA ASP A 191 -28.35 7.66 -26.05
C ASP A 191 -28.61 9.16 -26.27
N SER A 192 -28.33 10.03 -25.29
CA SER A 192 -28.42 11.49 -25.46
C SER A 192 -27.22 12.09 -26.22
N LEU A 193 -26.17 11.30 -26.48
CA LEU A 193 -25.03 11.73 -27.28
C LEU A 193 -25.42 11.88 -28.75
N SER A 194 -25.00 13.00 -29.35
CA SER A 194 -24.96 13.11 -30.81
C SER A 194 -23.94 12.14 -31.40
N ASN A 195 -24.07 11.83 -32.70
CA ASN A 195 -23.11 10.98 -33.40
C ASN A 195 -21.67 11.52 -33.31
N SER A 196 -21.50 12.86 -33.36
CA SER A 196 -20.18 13.48 -33.26
C SER A 196 -19.58 13.36 -31.87
N GLU A 197 -20.39 13.56 -30.81
CA GLU A 197 -19.93 13.36 -29.43
C GLU A 197 -19.54 11.90 -29.21
N ARG A 198 -20.42 10.96 -29.60
CA ARG A 198 -20.15 9.52 -29.48
C ARG A 198 -18.87 9.10 -30.19
N ASN A 199 -18.65 9.55 -31.43
CA ASN A 199 -17.42 9.25 -32.17
C ASN A 199 -16.17 9.80 -31.47
N SER A 200 -16.26 10.99 -30.87
CA SER A 200 -15.13 11.60 -30.14
C SER A 200 -14.84 10.86 -28.83
N CYS A 201 -15.89 10.48 -28.08
CA CYS A 201 -15.78 9.63 -26.89
C CYS A 201 -15.05 8.33 -27.23
N THR A 202 -15.56 7.58 -28.21
CA THR A 202 -14.99 6.28 -28.60
C THR A 202 -13.60 6.41 -29.21
N HIS A 203 -13.28 7.52 -29.89
CA HIS A 203 -11.93 7.77 -30.38
C HIS A 203 -10.91 7.87 -29.23
N ILE A 204 -11.20 8.68 -28.21
CA ILE A 204 -10.31 8.87 -27.05
C ILE A 204 -10.16 7.57 -26.27
N THR A 205 -11.27 6.89 -25.93
CA THR A 205 -11.24 5.64 -25.15
C THR A 205 -10.58 4.49 -25.91
N SER A 206 -10.76 4.41 -27.23
CA SER A 206 -10.12 3.38 -28.07
C SER A 206 -8.64 3.64 -28.29
N ARG A 207 -8.23 4.91 -28.44
CA ARG A 207 -6.81 5.30 -28.51
C ARG A 207 -6.08 4.91 -27.23
N ALA A 208 -6.69 5.16 -26.06
CA ALA A 208 -6.16 4.72 -24.78
C ALA A 208 -6.06 3.19 -24.71
N TYR A 209 -7.16 2.48 -24.94
CA TYR A 209 -7.22 1.02 -24.80
C TYR A 209 -6.28 0.27 -25.75
N ALA A 210 -6.02 0.82 -26.94
CA ALA A 210 -5.07 0.25 -27.89
C ALA A 210 -3.64 0.13 -27.34
N THR A 211 -3.29 0.88 -26.28
CA THR A 211 -1.98 0.78 -25.63
C THR A 211 -1.72 -0.57 -24.98
N PHE A 212 -2.75 -1.38 -24.69
CA PHE A 212 -2.56 -2.78 -24.29
C PHE A 212 -1.78 -3.60 -25.34
N ASN A 213 -1.86 -3.22 -26.62
CA ASN A 213 -1.16 -3.89 -27.71
C ASN A 213 0.26 -3.35 -27.94
N ALA A 214 0.65 -2.27 -27.26
CA ALA A 214 1.96 -1.64 -27.38
C ALA A 214 3.01 -2.22 -26.40
N ASN A 215 2.60 -3.13 -25.50
CA ASN A 215 3.46 -3.80 -24.51
C ASN A 215 4.30 -2.81 -23.66
N GLU A 216 3.65 -1.74 -23.23
CA GLU A 216 4.29 -0.65 -22.50
C GLU A 216 4.58 -1.05 -21.05
N GLY A 217 5.81 -0.78 -20.59
CA GLY A 217 6.28 -1.21 -19.26
C GLY A 217 5.54 -0.60 -18.07
N TYR A 218 4.75 0.46 -18.29
CA TYR A 218 3.92 1.08 -17.27
C TYR A 218 2.55 0.40 -17.10
N LEU A 219 2.12 -0.49 -18.00
CA LEU A 219 0.83 -1.18 -17.93
C LEU A 219 0.92 -2.46 -17.09
N THR A 220 1.08 -2.29 -15.79
CA THR A 220 1.14 -3.38 -14.80
C THR A 220 0.29 -3.02 -13.58
N GLY A 221 -0.17 -4.02 -12.83
CA GLY A 221 -0.87 -3.79 -11.55
C GLY A 221 -2.09 -2.88 -11.71
N ALA A 222 -2.14 -1.80 -10.93
CA ALA A 222 -3.28 -0.86 -10.93
C ALA A 222 -3.54 -0.23 -12.31
N ASN A 223 -2.49 0.07 -13.09
CA ASN A 223 -2.64 0.72 -14.39
C ASN A 223 -3.37 -0.17 -15.42
N VAL A 224 -3.29 -1.50 -15.27
CA VAL A 224 -4.07 -2.45 -16.09
C VAL A 224 -5.56 -2.31 -15.79
N LEU A 225 -5.93 -2.14 -14.52
CA LEU A 225 -7.32 -2.06 -14.09
C LEU A 225 -7.96 -0.74 -14.53
N ASP A 226 -7.27 0.39 -14.33
CA ASP A 226 -7.71 1.70 -14.82
C ASP A 226 -7.99 1.65 -16.34
N LEU A 227 -7.07 1.07 -17.12
CA LEU A 227 -7.23 0.97 -18.57
C LEU A 227 -8.34 -0.01 -18.98
N ALA A 228 -8.46 -1.14 -18.28
CA ALA A 228 -9.53 -2.11 -18.51
C ALA A 228 -10.90 -1.49 -18.23
N LYS A 229 -11.02 -0.67 -17.18
CA LYS A 229 -12.24 0.07 -16.83
C LYS A 229 -12.65 1.08 -17.90
N ILE A 230 -11.70 1.82 -18.48
CA ILE A 230 -11.95 2.67 -19.65
C ILE A 230 -12.51 1.85 -20.82
N GLY A 231 -11.94 0.67 -21.06
CA GLY A 231 -12.42 -0.25 -22.08
C GLY A 231 -13.81 -0.83 -21.79
N ALA A 232 -14.10 -1.15 -20.53
CA ALA A 232 -15.39 -1.65 -20.08
C ALA A 232 -16.50 -0.61 -20.23
N ASP A 233 -16.23 0.64 -19.84
CA ASP A 233 -17.17 1.76 -20.03
C ASP A 233 -17.50 1.98 -21.51
N ASP A 234 -16.49 2.00 -22.38
CA ASP A 234 -16.71 2.12 -23.83
C ASP A 234 -17.46 0.91 -24.40
N ALA A 235 -17.13 -0.31 -23.92
CA ALA A 235 -17.81 -1.52 -24.33
C ALA A 235 -19.28 -1.53 -23.93
N MET A 236 -19.63 -1.04 -22.73
CA MET A 236 -21.02 -0.87 -22.29
C MET A 236 -21.75 0.17 -23.15
N LEU A 237 -21.13 1.33 -23.39
CA LEU A 237 -21.70 2.39 -24.24
C LEU A 237 -21.98 1.90 -25.67
N MET A 238 -21.12 1.06 -26.21
CA MET A 238 -21.20 0.54 -27.58
C MET A 238 -21.87 -0.83 -27.67
N LYS A 239 -22.29 -1.42 -26.54
CA LYS A 239 -22.81 -2.80 -26.43
C LYS A 239 -21.86 -3.84 -27.08
N ASN A 240 -20.55 -3.64 -26.92
CA ASN A 240 -19.51 -4.48 -27.49
C ASN A 240 -19.08 -5.59 -26.53
N THR A 241 -19.73 -6.75 -26.63
CA THR A 241 -19.45 -7.92 -25.77
C THR A 241 -17.98 -8.36 -25.84
N THR A 242 -17.37 -8.38 -27.03
CA THR A 242 -15.98 -8.84 -27.19
C THR A 242 -15.00 -7.97 -26.41
N ARG A 243 -15.17 -6.65 -26.48
CA ARG A 243 -14.32 -5.70 -25.73
C ARG A 243 -14.56 -5.80 -24.23
N LEU A 244 -15.81 -6.01 -23.80
CA LEU A 244 -16.12 -6.17 -22.38
C LEU A 244 -15.49 -7.45 -21.81
N THR A 245 -15.58 -8.58 -22.54
CA THR A 245 -14.93 -9.84 -22.16
C THR A 245 -13.41 -9.67 -22.07
N ASP A 246 -12.78 -9.01 -23.05
CA ASP A 246 -11.33 -8.73 -23.02
C ASP A 246 -10.95 -7.87 -21.81
N ALA A 247 -11.69 -6.79 -21.53
CA ALA A 247 -11.43 -5.91 -20.38
C ALA A 247 -11.47 -6.68 -19.04
N TYR A 248 -12.54 -7.45 -18.78
CA TYR A 248 -12.66 -8.24 -17.55
C TYR A 248 -11.59 -9.34 -17.47
N SER A 249 -11.26 -10.00 -18.59
CA SER A 249 -10.17 -10.99 -18.61
C SER A 249 -8.82 -10.41 -18.18
N ARG A 250 -8.54 -9.14 -18.53
CA ARG A 250 -7.30 -8.44 -18.15
C ARG A 250 -7.29 -8.11 -16.66
N VAL A 251 -8.41 -7.67 -16.10
CA VAL A 251 -8.59 -7.43 -14.66
C VAL A 251 -8.34 -8.72 -13.88
N HIS A 252 -9.01 -9.79 -14.29
CA HIS A 252 -8.92 -11.12 -13.69
C HIS A 252 -7.53 -11.73 -13.78
N ALA A 253 -6.77 -11.43 -14.82
CA ALA A 253 -5.37 -11.83 -14.95
C ALA A 253 -4.43 -11.13 -13.96
N GLN A 254 -4.86 -10.01 -13.34
CA GLN A 254 -4.11 -9.35 -12.26
C GLN A 254 -4.53 -9.85 -10.86
N LEU A 255 -5.64 -10.57 -10.73
CA LEU A 255 -6.10 -11.18 -9.48
C LEU A 255 -5.37 -12.50 -9.20
N VAL A 256 -4.04 -12.42 -9.19
CA VAL A 256 -3.11 -13.53 -8.95
C VAL A 256 -1.96 -13.07 -8.05
N TYR A 257 -1.33 -14.00 -7.35
CA TYR A 257 -0.12 -13.69 -6.59
C TYR A 257 1.09 -13.50 -7.52
N SER A 258 1.69 -12.32 -7.44
CA SER A 258 2.88 -11.89 -8.17
C SER A 258 4.15 -12.34 -7.44
N GLU A 259 4.61 -13.56 -7.73
CA GLU A 259 5.70 -14.20 -6.98
C GLU A 259 7.11 -13.68 -7.32
N LYS A 260 7.29 -13.05 -8.48
CA LYS A 260 8.61 -12.57 -8.90
C LYS A 260 9.04 -11.36 -8.05
N VAL A 261 10.33 -11.35 -7.69
CA VAL A 261 10.98 -10.22 -7.02
C VAL A 261 10.78 -8.95 -7.84
N LYS A 262 10.34 -7.87 -7.18
CA LYS A 262 10.07 -6.55 -7.79
C LYS A 262 9.05 -6.53 -8.92
N ASN A 263 8.26 -7.59 -9.09
CA ASN A 263 7.16 -7.58 -10.04
C ASN A 263 5.94 -6.89 -9.42
N ASP A 264 5.19 -6.12 -10.20
CA ASP A 264 4.03 -5.42 -9.67
C ASP A 264 2.86 -6.38 -9.38
N GLY A 265 1.95 -5.98 -8.49
CA GLY A 265 0.75 -6.74 -8.11
C GLY A 265 0.75 -7.26 -6.66
N VAL A 266 -0.28 -8.06 -6.36
CA VAL A 266 -0.54 -8.63 -5.02
C VAL A 266 0.49 -9.72 -4.69
N LYS A 267 1.05 -9.71 -3.49
CA LYS A 267 2.02 -10.68 -2.99
C LYS A 267 1.35 -11.75 -2.14
N ALA A 268 2.04 -12.87 -1.93
CA ALA A 268 1.45 -14.00 -1.19
C ALA A 268 1.22 -13.71 0.31
N ASP A 269 1.84 -12.65 0.86
CA ASP A 269 1.55 -12.10 2.19
C ASP A 269 0.40 -11.07 2.18
N GLY A 270 -0.19 -10.83 1.01
CA GLY A 270 -1.26 -9.88 0.70
C GLY A 270 -0.80 -8.42 0.57
N SER A 271 0.48 -8.12 0.72
CA SER A 271 1.02 -6.79 0.40
C SER A 271 0.96 -6.52 -1.11
N PHE A 272 1.02 -5.24 -1.51
CA PHE A 272 0.98 -4.83 -2.92
C PHE A 272 2.28 -4.15 -3.33
N GLN A 273 2.84 -4.55 -4.47
CA GLN A 273 3.99 -3.86 -5.07
C GLN A 273 3.62 -3.13 -6.36
N GLN A 274 4.21 -1.95 -6.53
CA GLN A 274 4.24 -1.24 -7.81
C GLN A 274 5.62 -0.60 -8.00
N HIS A 275 6.02 -0.36 -9.25
CA HIS A 275 7.25 0.35 -9.61
C HIS A 275 8.52 -0.35 -9.10
N GLY A 276 8.60 -1.66 -9.26
CA GLY A 276 9.86 -2.37 -9.03
C GLY A 276 10.17 -2.59 -7.54
N GLY A 277 9.16 -3.03 -6.79
CA GLY A 277 9.35 -3.50 -5.40
C GLY A 277 9.15 -2.45 -4.31
N LEU A 278 8.37 -1.41 -4.56
CA LEU A 278 7.89 -0.51 -3.52
C LEU A 278 6.63 -1.07 -2.88
N LEU A 279 6.54 -1.01 -1.55
CA LEU A 279 5.29 -1.24 -0.82
C LEU A 279 4.31 -0.13 -1.18
N TYR A 280 3.16 -0.47 -1.77
CA TYR A 280 2.27 0.52 -2.36
C TYR A 280 0.79 0.31 -2.07
N ASN A 281 0.48 -0.43 -1.00
CA ASN A 281 -0.90 -0.67 -0.54
C ASN A 281 -1.71 0.62 -0.43
N GLY A 282 -1.15 1.70 0.14
CA GLY A 282 -1.89 2.93 0.39
C GLY A 282 -2.17 3.81 -0.85
N ASN A 283 -1.61 3.48 -2.03
CA ASN A 283 -1.99 4.16 -3.27
C ASN A 283 -2.23 3.19 -4.43
N TYR A 284 -1.22 2.64 -5.11
CA TYR A 284 -1.50 1.79 -6.28
C TYR A 284 -2.27 0.53 -5.89
N GLY A 285 -1.99 -0.06 -4.72
CA GLY A 285 -2.80 -1.14 -4.17
C GLY A 285 -4.23 -0.70 -3.87
N ASN A 286 -4.43 0.50 -3.36
CA ASN A 286 -5.75 1.09 -3.12
C ASN A 286 -6.51 1.41 -4.43
N VAL A 287 -5.85 1.94 -5.47
CA VAL A 287 -6.43 2.12 -6.81
C VAL A 287 -6.86 0.78 -7.38
N PHE A 288 -5.97 -0.21 -7.32
CA PHE A 288 -6.28 -1.58 -7.70
C PHE A 288 -7.50 -2.11 -6.94
N ALA A 289 -7.55 -1.92 -5.61
CA ALA A 289 -8.64 -2.41 -4.79
C ALA A 289 -9.98 -1.73 -5.12
N LYS A 290 -9.99 -0.42 -5.33
CA LYS A 290 -11.19 0.33 -5.74
C LYS A 290 -11.71 -0.15 -7.09
N ASP A 291 -10.83 -0.37 -8.06
CA ASP A 291 -11.24 -0.83 -9.39
C ASP A 291 -11.76 -2.27 -9.37
N VAL A 292 -11.10 -3.20 -8.65
CA VAL A 292 -11.64 -4.56 -8.46
C VAL A 292 -13.02 -4.47 -7.82
N MET A 293 -13.14 -3.71 -6.73
CA MET A 293 -14.38 -3.61 -5.98
C MET A 293 -15.52 -3.07 -6.86
N GLU A 294 -15.26 -2.01 -7.61
CA GLU A 294 -16.24 -1.43 -8.52
C GLU A 294 -16.61 -2.38 -9.67
N LEU A 295 -15.63 -2.95 -10.36
CA LEU A 295 -15.87 -3.81 -11.52
C LEU A 295 -16.59 -5.11 -11.13
N GLU A 296 -16.25 -5.69 -9.98
CA GLU A 296 -16.85 -6.94 -9.52
C GLU A 296 -18.24 -6.73 -8.89
N ILE A 297 -18.53 -5.58 -8.28
CA ILE A 297 -19.90 -5.23 -7.90
C ILE A 297 -20.77 -5.07 -9.15
N ASN A 298 -20.26 -4.41 -10.20
CA ASN A 298 -20.99 -4.26 -11.45
C ASN A 298 -21.27 -5.62 -12.09
N ALA A 299 -20.29 -6.52 -12.11
CA ALA A 299 -20.38 -7.85 -12.71
C ALA A 299 -21.09 -8.89 -11.83
N ALA A 300 -21.44 -8.58 -10.58
CA ALA A 300 -22.02 -9.55 -9.66
C ALA A 300 -23.22 -10.29 -10.26
N GLN A 301 -23.22 -11.63 -10.16
CA GLN A 301 -24.28 -12.50 -10.72
C GLN A 301 -24.43 -12.45 -12.26
N THR A 302 -23.44 -11.93 -12.99
CA THR A 302 -23.36 -12.03 -14.46
C THR A 302 -22.24 -13.00 -14.86
N GLN A 303 -22.14 -13.31 -16.15
CA GLN A 303 -21.04 -14.14 -16.66
C GLN A 303 -19.64 -13.49 -16.58
N PHE A 304 -19.55 -12.21 -16.22
CA PHE A 304 -18.31 -11.46 -16.15
C PHE A 304 -17.69 -11.41 -14.74
N ALA A 305 -18.36 -11.98 -13.73
CA ALA A 305 -17.88 -11.96 -12.35
C ALA A 305 -16.60 -12.81 -12.17
N ALA A 306 -15.72 -12.35 -11.29
CA ALA A 306 -14.56 -13.09 -10.82
C ALA A 306 -14.97 -14.37 -10.09
N ASN A 307 -14.12 -15.39 -10.19
CA ASN A 307 -14.29 -16.63 -9.43
C ASN A 307 -13.76 -16.49 -7.98
N GLN A 308 -13.99 -17.51 -7.15
CA GLN A 308 -13.61 -17.48 -5.74
C GLN A 308 -12.09 -17.46 -5.50
N ASP A 309 -11.28 -18.04 -6.39
CA ASP A 309 -9.82 -18.01 -6.25
C ASP A 309 -9.29 -16.57 -6.45
N GLN A 310 -9.81 -15.89 -7.48
CA GLN A 310 -9.49 -14.49 -7.78
C GLN A 310 -9.94 -13.56 -6.64
N LEU A 311 -11.15 -13.78 -6.11
CA LEU A 311 -11.64 -13.05 -4.94
C LEU A 311 -10.87 -13.39 -3.67
N GLY A 312 -10.27 -14.58 -3.57
CA GLY A 312 -9.36 -14.96 -2.50
C GLY A 312 -8.08 -14.11 -2.50
N VAL A 313 -7.52 -13.82 -3.68
CA VAL A 313 -6.37 -12.91 -3.81
C VAL A 313 -6.75 -11.48 -3.41
N PHE A 314 -7.91 -11.01 -3.87
CA PHE A 314 -8.41 -9.70 -3.47
C PHE A 314 -8.70 -9.60 -1.96
N ALA A 315 -9.27 -10.65 -1.38
CA ALA A 315 -9.50 -10.73 0.06
C ALA A 315 -8.19 -10.67 0.86
N ALA A 316 -7.12 -11.33 0.39
CA ALA A 316 -5.81 -11.27 1.02
C ALA A 316 -5.20 -9.85 0.97
N LEU A 317 -5.43 -9.11 -0.12
CA LEU A 317 -5.05 -7.70 -0.22
C LEU A 317 -5.78 -6.85 0.83
N LEU A 318 -7.12 -6.92 0.88
CA LEU A 318 -7.91 -6.15 1.83
C LEU A 318 -7.62 -6.50 3.30
N ASP A 319 -7.43 -7.79 3.60
CA ASP A 319 -7.03 -8.23 4.93
C ASP A 319 -5.65 -7.69 5.33
N SER A 320 -4.73 -7.55 4.36
CA SER A 320 -3.43 -6.95 4.59
C SER A 320 -3.49 -5.44 4.76
N ASP A 321 -4.34 -4.77 3.97
CA ASP A 321 -4.52 -3.33 3.99
C ASP A 321 -4.93 -2.84 5.38
N ARG A 322 -5.86 -3.52 6.07
CA ARG A 322 -6.28 -3.13 7.44
C ARG A 322 -5.14 -3.12 8.46
N TRP A 323 -4.08 -3.91 8.25
CA TRP A 323 -2.89 -3.84 9.12
C TRP A 323 -2.05 -2.58 8.89
N MET A 324 -2.17 -1.93 7.73
CA MET A 324 -1.44 -0.71 7.36
C MET A 324 -2.25 0.57 7.60
N ILE A 325 -3.44 0.44 8.20
CA ILE A 325 -4.36 1.54 8.50
C ILE A 325 -4.33 1.85 10.00
N PHE A 326 -4.28 3.14 10.32
CA PHE A 326 -4.44 3.68 11.68
C PHE A 326 -5.55 4.74 11.69
N ASP A 327 -6.11 5.00 12.87
CA ASP A 327 -7.16 6.01 13.07
C ASP A 327 -6.62 7.27 13.72
N ASN A 328 -6.94 8.45 13.17
CA ASN A 328 -6.64 9.72 13.79
C ASN A 328 -7.76 10.07 14.78
N GLN A 329 -7.47 9.96 16.08
CA GLN A 329 -8.43 10.18 17.16
C GLN A 329 -8.96 11.62 17.24
N LYS A 330 -8.29 12.59 16.63
CA LYS A 330 -8.73 13.99 16.62
C LYS A 330 -9.74 14.28 15.52
N THR A 331 -9.63 13.60 14.38
CA THR A 331 -10.47 13.85 13.19
C THR A 331 -11.44 12.71 12.92
N SER A 332 -11.24 11.55 13.55
CA SER A 332 -11.92 10.27 13.26
C SER A 332 -11.76 9.86 11.79
N ILE A 333 -10.63 10.21 11.19
CA ILE A 333 -10.26 9.83 9.83
C ILE A 333 -9.23 8.71 9.92
N MET A 334 -9.49 7.63 9.19
CA MET A 334 -8.51 6.58 8.99
C MET A 334 -7.50 7.00 7.92
N HIS A 335 -6.21 6.76 8.20
CA HIS A 335 -5.11 7.04 7.29
C HIS A 335 -4.27 5.79 7.04
N TRP A 336 -3.56 5.80 5.91
CA TRP A 336 -2.53 4.82 5.62
C TRP A 336 -1.22 5.17 6.34
N ASP A 337 -0.49 4.14 6.77
CA ASP A 337 0.91 4.27 7.16
C ASP A 337 1.75 4.91 6.02
N PHE A 338 2.64 5.82 6.37
CA PHE A 338 3.48 6.52 5.40
C PHE A 338 4.41 5.60 4.60
N SER A 339 4.80 4.44 5.14
CA SER A 339 5.62 3.47 4.40
C SER A 339 4.84 2.80 3.26
N ALA A 340 3.50 2.84 3.31
CA ALA A 340 2.61 2.39 2.24
C ALA A 340 2.27 3.52 1.24
N LEU A 341 2.77 4.74 1.47
CA LEU A 341 2.56 5.94 0.66
C LEU A 341 3.85 6.53 0.03
N PRO A 342 4.76 5.74 -0.60
CA PRO A 342 6.10 6.13 -1.01
C PRO A 342 6.29 7.61 -1.36
N ARG A 343 5.96 8.04 -2.58
CA ARG A 343 6.11 9.46 -2.97
C ARG A 343 4.99 10.36 -2.47
N PHE A 344 3.87 9.78 -2.04
CA PHE A 344 2.66 10.53 -1.72
C PHE A 344 2.73 11.24 -0.37
N ILE A 345 3.69 10.85 0.47
CA ILE A 345 4.11 11.61 1.65
C ILE A 345 4.45 13.09 1.34
N ALA A 346 4.72 13.42 0.07
CA ALA A 346 4.96 14.78 -0.42
C ALA A 346 3.71 15.67 -0.52
N PHE A 347 2.52 15.16 -0.16
CA PHE A 347 1.27 15.91 -0.22
C PHE A 347 0.64 16.06 1.16
N PRO A 348 0.22 17.27 1.55
CA PRO A 348 -0.58 17.46 2.76
C PRO A 348 -1.98 16.88 2.60
N THR A 349 -2.64 16.59 3.72
CA THR A 349 -4.04 16.15 3.77
C THR A 349 -4.98 17.09 3.03
N ALA A 350 -4.69 18.40 3.00
CA ALA A 350 -5.46 19.43 2.31
C ALA A 350 -5.46 19.29 0.78
N ASP A 351 -4.57 18.48 0.20
CA ASP A 351 -4.52 18.24 -1.24
C ASP A 351 -5.42 17.07 -1.68
N TYR A 352 -6.11 16.40 -0.74
CA TYR A 352 -6.99 15.25 -1.01
C TYR A 352 -6.28 14.14 -1.81
N GLN A 353 -4.99 13.97 -1.53
CA GLN A 353 -4.14 12.89 -2.03
C GLN A 353 -4.19 11.70 -1.04
N PRO A 354 -3.54 10.56 -1.31
CA PRO A 354 -3.56 9.39 -0.43
C PRO A 354 -3.14 9.60 1.04
N THR A 355 -2.54 10.74 1.40
CA THR A 355 -2.29 11.14 2.79
C THR A 355 -3.55 11.63 3.52
N HIS A 356 -4.58 12.08 2.79
CA HIS A 356 -5.83 12.63 3.33
C HIS A 356 -6.64 11.61 4.13
N ASP A 357 -6.88 10.43 3.56
CA ASP A 357 -7.62 9.33 4.18
C ASP A 357 -7.31 8.00 3.48
N ILE A 358 -7.93 6.91 3.92
CA ILE A 358 -7.77 5.61 3.26
C ILE A 358 -8.40 5.55 1.86
N GLY A 359 -9.37 6.41 1.55
CA GLY A 359 -10.06 6.48 0.28
C GLY A 359 -10.90 5.25 -0.09
N ILE A 360 -11.15 4.32 0.83
CA ILE A 360 -11.91 3.08 0.59
C ILE A 360 -13.36 3.26 1.06
N ASN A 361 -14.32 2.95 0.18
CA ASN A 361 -15.74 2.88 0.55
C ASN A 361 -16.05 1.54 1.23
N LEU A 362 -16.03 1.50 2.56
CA LEU A 362 -16.28 0.28 3.34
C LEU A 362 -17.68 -0.33 3.13
N THR A 363 -18.67 0.46 2.67
CA THR A 363 -20.00 -0.07 2.30
C THR A 363 -19.95 -0.83 0.98
N ALA A 364 -19.15 -0.38 0.02
CA ALA A 364 -18.90 -1.14 -1.20
C ALA A 364 -18.11 -2.42 -0.89
N VAL A 365 -17.12 -2.39 0.02
CA VAL A 365 -16.38 -3.59 0.44
C VAL A 365 -17.35 -4.63 1.02
N GLU A 366 -18.19 -4.22 1.97
CA GLU A 366 -19.20 -5.10 2.58
C GLU A 366 -20.20 -5.64 1.55
N THR A 367 -20.63 -4.79 0.61
CA THR A 367 -21.54 -5.17 -0.48
C THR A 367 -20.91 -6.27 -1.34
N LEU A 368 -19.66 -6.11 -1.78
CA LEU A 368 -18.96 -7.12 -2.55
C LEU A 368 -18.77 -8.42 -1.76
N GLY A 369 -18.39 -8.33 -0.48
CA GLY A 369 -18.27 -9.49 0.40
C GLY A 369 -19.56 -10.30 0.48
N ARG A 370 -20.71 -9.63 0.63
CA ARG A 370 -22.03 -10.27 0.62
C ARG A 370 -22.41 -10.87 -0.73
N LEU A 371 -22.26 -10.12 -1.82
CA LEU A 371 -22.61 -10.57 -3.17
C LEU A 371 -21.80 -11.78 -3.61
N SER A 372 -20.53 -11.84 -3.21
CA SER A 372 -19.62 -12.94 -3.52
C SER A 372 -19.66 -14.10 -2.53
N GLY A 373 -20.24 -13.91 -1.34
CA GLY A 373 -20.16 -14.86 -0.23
C GLY A 373 -18.78 -14.98 0.41
N ASN A 374 -17.88 -14.01 0.18
CA ASN A 374 -16.53 -14.01 0.74
C ASN A 374 -16.52 -13.43 2.17
N ALA A 375 -16.27 -14.30 3.15
CA ALA A 375 -16.29 -13.95 4.57
C ALA A 375 -15.17 -12.98 4.96
N VAL A 376 -13.98 -13.08 4.35
CA VAL A 376 -12.83 -12.22 4.66
C VAL A 376 -13.08 -10.79 4.21
N ILE A 377 -13.61 -10.59 3.00
CA ILE A 377 -13.98 -9.25 2.50
C ILE A 377 -15.03 -8.62 3.42
N THR A 378 -16.01 -9.41 3.86
CA THR A 378 -17.06 -8.94 4.78
C THR A 378 -16.48 -8.57 6.15
N ASP A 379 -15.57 -9.38 6.69
CA ASP A 379 -14.90 -9.14 7.97
C ASP A 379 -14.07 -7.85 7.97
N VAL A 380 -13.30 -7.60 6.90
CA VAL A 380 -12.51 -6.36 6.77
C VAL A 380 -13.41 -5.13 6.86
N ALA A 381 -14.53 -5.12 6.14
CA ALA A 381 -15.47 -4.00 6.19
C ALA A 381 -16.06 -3.80 7.59
N ASN A 382 -16.49 -4.87 8.25
CA ASN A 382 -17.08 -4.81 9.58
C ASN A 382 -16.08 -4.34 10.63
N SER A 383 -14.85 -4.87 10.59
CA SER A 383 -13.75 -4.50 11.48
C SER A 383 -13.46 -3.00 11.39
N LEU A 384 -13.25 -2.46 10.18
CA LEU A 384 -12.90 -1.04 10.01
C LEU A 384 -14.06 -0.08 10.29
N LYS A 385 -15.33 -0.50 10.15
CA LYS A 385 -16.50 0.32 10.54
C LYS A 385 -16.72 0.42 12.04
N GLY A 386 -16.14 -0.49 12.83
CA GLY A 386 -16.43 -0.65 14.27
C GLY A 386 -15.84 0.42 15.20
N GLY A 387 -15.11 1.41 14.66
CA GLY A 387 -14.38 2.43 15.43
C GLY A 387 -13.21 1.85 16.25
N SER A 388 -12.37 2.72 16.82
CA SER A 388 -11.26 2.33 17.71
C SER A 388 -11.13 3.27 18.91
N ASP A 389 -10.63 2.76 20.03
CA ASP A 389 -10.41 3.52 21.28
C ASP A 389 -9.00 4.16 21.32
N GLY A 390 -8.39 4.37 20.16
CA GLY A 390 -7.00 4.79 19.93
C GLY A 390 -6.61 4.61 18.46
N ALA A 391 -5.34 4.80 18.11
CA ALA A 391 -4.89 4.69 16.71
C ALA A 391 -5.07 3.31 16.07
N ASN A 392 -5.39 2.26 16.85
CA ASN A 392 -5.55 0.90 16.38
C ASN A 392 -6.91 0.66 15.67
N ALA A 393 -7.02 1.13 14.43
CA ALA A 393 -8.16 0.90 13.55
C ALA A 393 -8.48 -0.61 13.42
N GLY A 394 -9.77 -0.97 13.40
CA GLY A 394 -10.19 -2.36 13.24
C GLY A 394 -9.95 -3.29 14.44
N LYS A 395 -9.39 -2.78 15.55
CA LYS A 395 -9.12 -3.53 16.79
C LYS A 395 -8.27 -4.79 16.57
N LEU A 396 -7.29 -4.68 15.67
CA LEU A 396 -6.35 -5.76 15.38
C LEU A 396 -5.23 -5.73 16.40
N GLU A 397 -4.98 -6.81 17.13
CA GLU A 397 -3.84 -6.94 18.05
C GLU A 397 -2.88 -8.01 17.53
N GLY A 398 -1.58 -7.81 17.76
CA GLY A 398 -0.54 -8.78 17.44
C GLY A 398 0.54 -8.26 16.49
N ASN A 399 1.22 -9.17 15.79
CA ASN A 399 2.36 -8.88 14.93
C ASN A 399 2.20 -9.53 13.55
N ARG A 400 2.47 -8.78 12.48
CA ARG A 400 2.43 -9.27 11.11
C ARG A 400 3.68 -8.87 10.33
N LEU A 401 4.33 -9.86 9.73
CA LEU A 401 5.44 -9.67 8.79
C LEU A 401 4.95 -9.75 7.35
N PHE A 402 5.21 -8.71 6.58
CA PHE A 402 5.07 -8.66 5.13
C PHE A 402 6.43 -8.94 4.49
N TYR A 403 6.78 -10.22 4.44
CA TYR A 403 8.09 -10.72 4.02
C TYR A 403 8.41 -10.40 2.54
N ALA A 404 7.41 -10.15 1.69
CA ALA A 404 7.64 -9.74 0.31
C ALA A 404 8.10 -8.27 0.19
N ASN A 405 7.85 -7.46 1.23
CA ASN A 405 8.06 -6.00 1.21
C ASN A 405 8.98 -5.48 2.32
N ASP A 406 9.66 -6.36 3.05
CA ASP A 406 10.55 -6.01 4.16
C ASP A 406 9.87 -5.03 5.14
N TYR A 407 8.62 -5.34 5.51
CA TYR A 407 7.76 -4.47 6.32
C TYR A 407 7.10 -5.28 7.44
N MET A 408 7.06 -4.74 8.64
CA MET A 408 6.43 -5.39 9.79
C MET A 408 5.51 -4.40 10.51
N VAL A 409 4.34 -4.89 10.94
CA VAL A 409 3.42 -4.13 11.78
C VAL A 409 3.25 -4.86 13.10
N HIS A 410 3.33 -4.12 14.19
CA HIS A 410 2.92 -4.57 15.51
C HIS A 410 1.82 -3.66 16.05
N ARG A 411 0.72 -4.25 16.49
CA ARG A 411 -0.46 -3.53 16.98
C ARG A 411 -0.71 -3.96 18.42
N GLY A 412 -0.55 -3.03 19.33
CA GLY A 412 -0.98 -3.21 20.71
C GLY A 412 -2.41 -2.72 20.90
N ARG A 413 -2.88 -2.73 22.13
CA ARG A 413 -4.30 -2.39 22.43
C ARG A 413 -4.71 -0.99 21.97
N ASN A 414 -3.81 -0.01 22.06
CA ASN A 414 -4.10 1.41 21.79
C ASN A 414 -3.06 2.10 20.89
N TYR A 415 -2.15 1.36 20.27
CA TYR A 415 -1.14 1.91 19.37
C TYR A 415 -0.87 0.99 18.18
N VAL A 416 -0.29 1.57 17.13
CA VAL A 416 0.21 0.85 15.96
C VAL A 416 1.67 1.24 15.77
N SER A 417 2.57 0.26 15.68
CA SER A 417 3.96 0.46 15.28
C SER A 417 4.22 -0.18 13.93
N THR A 418 4.78 0.58 12.99
CA THR A 418 5.08 0.14 11.63
C THR A 418 6.57 0.27 11.38
N LEU A 419 7.19 -0.78 10.84
CA LEU A 419 8.63 -0.84 10.59
C LEU A 419 8.89 -1.13 9.12
N LYS A 420 9.47 -0.15 8.42
CA LYS A 420 9.90 -0.30 7.02
C LYS A 420 11.41 -0.50 6.92
N MET A 421 11.77 -1.61 6.28
CA MET A 421 13.13 -1.98 5.90
C MET A 421 13.19 -2.14 4.37
N TYR A 422 14.34 -2.54 3.84
CA TYR A 422 14.52 -2.89 2.43
C TYR A 422 15.76 -3.76 2.23
N SER A 423 15.75 -4.54 1.16
CA SER A 423 16.74 -5.57 0.83
C SER A 423 17.11 -5.52 -0.65
N GLU A 424 17.88 -6.50 -1.12
CA GLU A 424 18.11 -6.71 -2.56
C GLU A 424 16.80 -6.98 -3.35
N ARG A 425 15.72 -7.36 -2.64
CA ARG A 425 14.42 -7.74 -3.22
C ARG A 425 13.43 -6.57 -3.33
N THR A 426 13.70 -5.46 -2.67
CA THR A 426 12.79 -4.31 -2.57
C THR A 426 13.52 -3.01 -2.91
N THR A 427 12.75 -1.92 -2.98
CA THR A 427 13.25 -0.56 -3.21
C THR A 427 12.86 0.30 -2.00
N ASN A 428 13.73 1.23 -1.58
CA ASN A 428 13.50 2.05 -0.38
C ASN A 428 12.33 3.04 -0.53
N SER A 429 12.32 3.80 -1.62
CA SER A 429 11.35 4.85 -1.93
C SER A 429 11.48 5.25 -3.41
N GLU A 430 10.74 6.25 -3.85
CA GLU A 430 10.87 6.80 -5.19
C GLU A 430 10.76 8.33 -5.22
N CYS A 431 11.42 8.92 -6.20
CA CYS A 431 11.13 10.28 -6.65
C CYS A 431 10.70 10.25 -8.12
N THR A 432 9.44 10.60 -8.38
CA THR A 432 8.89 10.73 -9.73
C THR A 432 7.85 11.84 -9.73
N ASN A 433 7.62 12.44 -10.89
CA ASN A 433 6.66 13.55 -11.03
C ASN A 433 6.95 14.74 -10.10
N SER A 434 8.23 14.98 -9.78
CA SER A 434 8.68 16.04 -8.85
C SER A 434 8.21 15.85 -7.41
N ALA A 435 7.79 14.64 -7.02
CA ALA A 435 7.39 14.31 -5.67
C ALA A 435 8.46 13.49 -4.95
N ASN A 436 8.62 13.77 -3.65
CA ASN A 436 9.48 13.09 -2.70
C ASN A 436 11.00 13.09 -3.02
N PRO A 437 11.61 14.26 -3.32
CA PRO A 437 13.03 14.34 -3.65
C PRO A 437 13.96 14.04 -2.47
N PHE A 438 13.46 13.96 -1.23
CA PHE A 438 14.28 13.76 -0.03
C PHE A 438 14.04 12.40 0.65
N GLY A 439 13.22 11.52 0.05
CA GLY A 439 12.74 10.28 0.66
C GLY A 439 13.74 9.13 0.74
N PHE A 440 15.05 9.38 0.68
CA PHE A 440 16.06 8.32 0.67
C PHE A 440 16.00 7.43 1.93
N HIS A 441 15.86 8.04 3.11
CA HIS A 441 15.90 7.33 4.38
C HIS A 441 14.57 6.72 4.81
N LEU A 442 13.53 6.72 3.96
CA LEU A 442 12.18 6.24 4.32
C LEU A 442 12.09 4.71 4.55
N ALA A 443 13.15 3.94 4.31
CA ALA A 443 13.18 2.49 4.56
C ALA A 443 14.43 2.00 5.31
N ASP A 444 15.22 2.89 5.93
CA ASP A 444 16.50 2.53 6.59
C ASP A 444 16.28 1.92 8.00
N GLY A 445 15.19 1.17 8.18
CA GLY A 445 14.67 0.77 9.49
C GLY A 445 13.75 1.83 10.10
N THR A 446 12.92 2.45 9.26
CA THR A 446 11.98 3.50 9.65
C THR A 446 10.88 2.93 10.55
N LEU A 447 10.73 3.47 11.75
CA LEU A 447 9.75 3.04 12.73
C LEU A 447 8.80 4.19 13.07
N TYR A 448 7.53 4.08 12.66
CA TYR A 448 6.48 4.99 13.12
C TYR A 448 5.71 4.37 14.28
N THR A 449 5.31 5.19 15.25
CA THR A 449 4.45 4.76 16.35
C THR A 449 3.27 5.72 16.49
N TYR A 450 2.08 5.23 16.11
CA TYR A 450 0.82 5.96 16.19
C TYR A 450 0.11 5.56 17.48
N VAL A 451 -0.20 6.54 18.34
CA VAL A 451 -1.00 6.37 19.57
C VAL A 451 -2.32 7.10 19.40
N GLN A 452 -2.27 8.37 18.99
CA GLN A 452 -3.42 9.21 18.66
C GLN A 452 -3.67 9.31 17.15
N GLY A 453 -2.74 8.86 16.32
CA GLY A 453 -2.82 8.86 14.86
C GLY A 453 -2.41 10.18 14.21
N ASN A 454 -2.32 11.27 14.96
CA ASN A 454 -1.96 12.59 14.43
C ASN A 454 -0.46 12.92 14.59
N GLU A 455 0.38 11.98 15.05
CA GLU A 455 1.80 12.22 15.36
C GLU A 455 2.61 12.69 14.16
N TYR A 456 2.30 12.16 12.97
CA TYR A 456 3.06 12.40 11.74
C TYR A 456 2.25 13.14 10.64
N GLU A 457 0.99 13.48 10.89
CA GLU A 457 0.13 14.17 9.92
C GLU A 457 0.72 15.53 9.51
N ASP A 458 0.82 15.79 8.20
CA ASP A 458 1.24 17.08 7.61
C ASP A 458 2.58 17.65 8.11
N ILE A 459 3.56 16.79 8.43
CA ILE A 459 4.88 17.24 8.90
C ILE A 459 6.01 17.15 7.87
N ALA A 460 5.80 16.40 6.77
CA ALA A 460 6.87 16.06 5.82
C ALA A 460 7.59 17.28 5.22
N ALA A 461 6.88 18.39 4.99
CA ALA A 461 7.49 19.63 4.51
C ALA A 461 8.42 20.30 5.53
N ALA A 462 8.22 20.06 6.83
CA ALA A 462 9.01 20.66 7.91
C ALA A 462 10.06 19.71 8.51
N TRP A 463 10.11 18.44 8.06
CA TRP A 463 11.03 17.42 8.55
C TRP A 463 12.49 17.71 8.21
N ASP A 464 13.37 17.31 9.13
CA ASP A 464 14.75 16.95 8.79
C ASP A 464 14.73 15.51 8.26
N TRP A 465 14.89 15.36 6.94
CA TRP A 465 14.83 14.08 6.23
C TRP A 465 16.03 13.16 6.49
N ASP A 466 17.11 13.67 7.09
CA ASP A 466 18.22 12.85 7.62
C ASP A 466 17.89 12.30 9.03
N MET A 467 16.70 12.60 9.58
CA MET A 467 16.27 12.19 10.92
C MET A 467 14.90 11.49 10.90
N ILE A 468 14.65 10.65 9.89
CA ILE A 468 13.43 9.82 9.83
C ILE A 468 13.35 8.92 11.09
N PRO A 469 12.17 8.79 11.75
CA PRO A 469 12.01 7.99 12.96
C PRO A 469 12.57 6.57 12.86
N GLY A 470 13.31 6.12 13.89
CA GLY A 470 13.80 4.73 14.01
C GLY A 470 15.14 4.41 13.33
N ILE A 471 15.57 5.21 12.36
CA ILE A 471 16.76 4.91 11.54
C ILE A 471 18.07 4.98 12.36
N SER A 472 19.12 4.34 11.85
CA SER A 472 20.49 4.71 12.21
C SER A 472 21.20 5.21 10.96
N VAL A 473 21.94 6.31 11.08
CA VAL A 473 22.41 7.07 9.92
C VAL A 473 23.74 7.76 10.20
N ASP A 474 24.59 7.84 9.19
CA ASP A 474 25.64 8.85 9.11
C ASP A 474 25.00 10.18 8.69
N TYR A 475 24.63 11.02 9.66
CA TYR A 475 23.77 12.19 9.46
C TYR A 475 24.33 13.13 8.39
N LYS A 476 23.54 13.41 7.34
CA LYS A 476 23.95 14.20 6.15
C LYS A 476 25.09 13.58 5.33
N GLY A 477 25.32 12.28 5.49
CA GLY A 477 26.31 11.52 4.72
C GLY A 477 25.90 11.25 3.27
N THR A 478 24.59 11.24 2.99
CA THR A 478 24.02 11.12 1.64
C THR A 478 23.38 12.44 1.24
N THR A 479 23.71 12.96 0.05
CA THR A 479 22.96 14.09 -0.52
C THR A 479 21.53 13.67 -0.80
N LEU A 480 20.56 14.35 -0.21
CA LEU A 480 19.13 14.12 -0.43
C LEU A 480 18.63 14.92 -1.64
N GLU A 481 18.33 14.23 -2.73
CA GLU A 481 17.76 14.80 -3.95
C GLU A 481 17.07 13.69 -4.78
N CYS A 482 16.29 14.08 -5.79
CA CYS A 482 15.50 13.13 -6.56
C CYS A 482 16.34 11.98 -7.16
N LYS A 483 17.58 12.27 -7.58
CA LYS A 483 18.49 11.27 -8.19
C LYS A 483 19.07 10.25 -7.20
N SER A 484 19.05 10.56 -5.90
CA SER A 484 19.54 9.69 -4.82
C SER A 484 18.39 9.05 -4.04
N THR A 485 17.14 9.47 -4.26
CA THR A 485 15.98 8.97 -3.51
C THR A 485 15.78 7.46 -3.70
N THR A 486 15.82 6.98 -4.93
CA THR A 486 15.54 5.58 -5.26
C THR A 486 16.80 4.72 -5.19
N ALA A 487 16.78 3.69 -4.34
CA ALA A 487 17.86 2.73 -4.18
C ALA A 487 17.34 1.32 -3.84
N THR A 488 18.09 0.32 -4.31
CA THR A 488 17.92 -1.09 -3.92
C THR A 488 18.86 -1.42 -2.77
N GLY A 489 18.41 -2.21 -1.80
CA GLY A 489 19.24 -2.65 -0.69
C GLY A 489 20.38 -3.56 -1.14
N LYS A 490 21.49 -3.58 -0.39
CA LYS A 490 22.69 -4.38 -0.71
C LYS A 490 22.72 -5.78 -0.09
N HIS A 491 21.78 -6.09 0.80
CA HIS A 491 21.81 -7.31 1.61
C HIS A 491 20.51 -8.09 1.49
N SER A 492 20.63 -9.42 1.51
CA SER A 492 19.47 -10.32 1.60
C SER A 492 18.99 -10.53 3.03
N PHE A 493 19.86 -10.43 4.04
CA PHE A 493 19.50 -10.67 5.45
C PHE A 493 18.72 -9.48 6.03
N VAL A 494 17.47 -9.37 5.59
CA VAL A 494 16.47 -8.38 5.97
C VAL A 494 15.12 -9.09 5.96
N GLY A 495 14.30 -8.91 6.98
CA GLY A 495 13.05 -9.66 7.14
C GLY A 495 12.77 -9.92 8.61
N GLY A 496 12.29 -11.12 8.95
CA GLY A 496 11.96 -11.44 10.33
C GLY A 496 11.17 -12.73 10.51
N VAL A 497 10.62 -12.92 11.70
CA VAL A 497 9.64 -13.96 12.03
C VAL A 497 8.53 -13.36 12.87
N SER A 498 7.29 -13.80 12.63
CA SER A 498 6.11 -13.43 13.42
C SER A 498 5.43 -14.71 13.92
N THR A 499 4.90 -14.65 15.15
CA THR A 499 4.03 -15.70 15.71
C THR A 499 2.55 -15.44 15.46
N GLY A 500 2.20 -14.26 14.93
CA GLY A 500 0.85 -13.68 14.95
C GLY A 500 0.67 -12.69 16.10
N ASP A 501 1.35 -12.88 17.23
CA ASP A 501 1.23 -12.04 18.43
C ASP A 501 2.50 -11.20 18.66
N VAL A 502 3.67 -11.85 18.59
CA VAL A 502 5.00 -11.26 18.81
C VAL A 502 5.88 -11.46 17.58
N GLY A 503 6.99 -10.74 17.48
CA GLY A 503 7.83 -10.83 16.28
C GLY A 503 9.25 -10.32 16.45
N ILE A 504 10.11 -10.77 15.53
CA ILE A 504 11.47 -10.25 15.35
C ILE A 504 11.55 -9.66 13.95
N ALA A 505 12.03 -8.43 13.81
CA ALA A 505 12.47 -7.87 12.55
C ALA A 505 13.99 -7.66 12.56
N VAL A 506 14.62 -7.83 11.41
CA VAL A 506 16.08 -7.71 11.25
C VAL A 506 16.44 -6.98 9.98
N MET A 507 17.50 -6.19 10.05
CA MET A 507 18.06 -5.49 8.90
C MET A 507 19.59 -5.47 8.98
N ARG A 508 20.23 -6.10 8.00
CA ARG A 508 21.62 -5.79 7.64
C ARG A 508 21.61 -4.68 6.59
N TYR A 509 22.23 -3.56 6.92
CA TYR A 509 22.24 -2.38 6.06
C TYR A 509 23.66 -1.99 5.67
N THR A 510 23.82 -1.57 4.43
CA THR A 510 24.95 -0.75 3.98
C THR A 510 24.38 0.32 3.08
N ASN A 511 24.75 1.57 3.33
CA ASN A 511 24.30 2.71 2.52
C ASN A 511 24.52 2.40 1.04
N PRO A 512 23.44 2.26 0.25
CA PRO A 512 23.55 1.75 -1.12
C PRO A 512 24.29 2.73 -2.03
N ILE A 513 24.24 4.03 -1.72
CA ILE A 513 24.84 5.11 -2.51
C ILE A 513 26.31 5.30 -2.13
N THR A 514 26.59 5.51 -0.84
CA THR A 514 27.95 5.88 -0.40
C THR A 514 28.82 4.68 -0.05
N GLY A 515 28.22 3.58 0.42
CA GLY A 515 28.93 2.42 0.97
C GLY A 515 29.70 2.69 2.27
N LYS A 516 29.62 3.90 2.83
CA LYS A 516 30.47 4.34 3.94
C LYS A 516 29.93 4.00 5.32
N PHE A 517 28.64 3.72 5.42
CA PHE A 517 27.94 3.44 6.67
C PHE A 517 27.18 2.13 6.58
N SER A 518 27.29 1.29 7.61
CA SER A 518 26.59 0.01 7.70
C SER A 518 26.28 -0.36 9.16
N PHE A 519 25.24 -1.17 9.35
CA PHE A 519 24.86 -1.70 10.67
C PHE A 519 24.16 -3.06 10.55
N GLN A 520 24.05 -3.74 11.69
CA GLN A 520 23.08 -4.80 11.92
C GLN A 520 22.10 -4.32 12.99
N LYS A 521 20.80 -4.34 12.69
CA LYS A 521 19.75 -3.87 13.60
C LYS A 521 18.64 -4.89 13.72
N ALA A 522 18.23 -5.18 14.95
CA ALA A 522 17.13 -6.07 15.26
C ALA A 522 16.10 -5.37 16.17
N TRP A 523 14.83 -5.62 15.90
CA TRP A 523 13.68 -5.17 16.69
C TRP A 523 12.93 -6.39 17.19
N PHE A 524 12.62 -6.42 18.48
CA PHE A 524 11.92 -7.51 19.14
C PHE A 524 10.62 -6.96 19.72
N PHE A 525 9.49 -7.33 19.13
CA PHE A 525 8.15 -6.94 19.56
C PHE A 525 7.60 -8.03 20.49
N THR A 526 7.21 -7.66 21.70
CA THR A 526 6.80 -8.59 22.77
C THR A 526 5.30 -8.51 23.05
N ALA A 527 4.78 -9.48 23.81
CA ALA A 527 3.36 -9.56 24.13
C ALA A 527 2.92 -8.52 25.18
N ASP A 528 3.86 -7.92 25.91
CA ASP A 528 3.60 -6.91 26.93
C ASP A 528 3.64 -5.47 26.39
N ASP A 529 3.50 -5.30 25.07
CA ASP A 529 3.56 -4.00 24.40
C ASP A 529 4.90 -3.27 24.65
N THR A 530 6.01 -4.00 24.56
CA THR A 530 7.36 -3.41 24.58
C THR A 530 8.14 -3.81 23.32
N GLN A 531 9.14 -2.99 22.98
CA GLN A 531 9.98 -3.23 21.82
C GLN A 531 11.44 -3.10 22.21
N ARG A 532 12.21 -4.19 22.19
CA ARG A 532 13.67 -4.12 22.38
C ARG A 532 14.33 -3.85 21.04
N VAL A 533 15.27 -2.92 21.02
CA VAL A 533 16.06 -2.62 19.82
C VAL A 533 17.53 -2.86 20.12
N LEU A 534 18.16 -3.71 19.32
CA LEU A 534 19.59 -4.02 19.38
C LEU A 534 20.27 -3.56 18.09
N ILE A 535 21.35 -2.79 18.20
CA ILE A 535 22.13 -2.26 17.08
C ILE A 535 23.59 -2.62 17.27
N GLY A 536 24.10 -3.50 16.42
CA GLY A 536 25.47 -4.01 16.46
C GLY A 536 26.21 -3.80 15.15
N ASN A 537 27.48 -4.19 15.15
CA ASN A 537 28.35 -4.26 13.97
C ASN A 537 28.29 -2.99 13.10
N ILE A 538 28.37 -1.82 13.75
CA ILE A 538 28.35 -0.54 13.03
C ILE A 538 29.74 -0.28 12.45
N ASN A 539 29.78 -0.04 11.14
CA ASN A 539 30.96 0.48 10.48
C ASN A 539 30.63 1.85 9.91
N ASN A 540 31.47 2.85 10.21
CA ASN A 540 31.35 4.18 9.67
C ASN A 540 32.73 4.68 9.20
N THR A 541 32.84 4.94 7.91
CA THR A 541 34.01 5.57 7.27
C THR A 541 33.68 6.98 6.78
N SER A 542 32.46 7.46 7.03
CA SER A 542 32.02 8.83 6.77
C SER A 542 32.56 9.76 7.85
N PRO A 543 33.00 10.99 7.52
CA PRO A 543 33.53 11.95 8.51
C PRO A 543 32.42 12.63 9.35
N VAL A 544 31.16 12.25 9.14
CA VAL A 544 29.99 12.85 9.81
C VAL A 544 29.56 12.05 11.04
N GLU A 545 28.74 12.68 11.88
CA GLU A 545 28.20 12.10 13.10
C GLU A 545 27.24 10.92 12.82
N VAL A 546 27.36 9.85 13.60
CA VAL A 546 26.40 8.73 13.55
C VAL A 546 25.31 8.93 14.59
N ARG A 547 24.06 8.87 14.14
CA ARG A 547 22.85 9.00 14.96
C ARG A 547 22.02 7.74 14.91
N SER A 548 21.40 7.38 16.02
CA SER A 548 20.24 6.49 16.04
C SER A 548 19.03 7.32 16.45
N VAL A 549 18.12 7.55 15.50
CA VAL A 549 16.95 8.40 15.69
C VAL A 549 15.90 7.61 16.47
N LEU A 550 15.42 8.18 17.57
CA LEU A 550 14.34 7.59 18.36
C LEU A 550 12.98 7.97 17.78
N ASP A 551 12.78 9.27 17.51
CA ASP A 551 11.54 9.79 16.92
C ASP A 551 11.72 11.21 16.37
N GLN A 552 10.84 11.61 15.43
CA GLN A 552 10.67 12.97 14.93
C GLN A 552 9.20 13.18 14.55
N LYS A 553 8.42 13.72 15.48
CA LYS A 553 6.94 13.82 15.37
C LYS A 553 6.43 15.18 15.85
N ARG A 554 5.14 15.45 15.71
CA ARG A 554 4.52 16.63 16.30
C ARG A 554 4.75 16.68 17.81
N HIS A 555 5.20 17.83 18.30
CA HIS A 555 5.34 18.06 19.72
C HIS A 555 3.95 18.19 20.36
N SER A 556 3.77 17.53 21.51
CA SER A 556 2.52 17.53 22.27
C SER A 556 2.80 17.26 23.75
N GLY A 557 2.45 18.22 24.62
CA GLY A 557 2.67 18.11 26.07
C GLY A 557 4.15 18.10 26.46
N ASP A 558 4.40 17.84 27.74
CA ASP A 558 5.75 17.86 28.31
C ASP A 558 6.62 16.70 27.82
N VAL A 559 7.92 16.96 27.73
CA VAL A 559 8.97 15.97 27.51
C VAL A 559 9.64 15.66 28.84
N TYR A 560 9.78 14.37 29.16
CA TYR A 560 10.41 13.92 30.41
C TYR A 560 11.71 13.18 30.10
N ILE A 561 12.80 13.57 30.76
CA ILE A 561 14.09 12.88 30.71
C ILE A 561 14.45 12.50 32.14
N ASP A 562 14.63 11.21 32.39
CA ASP A 562 14.88 10.66 33.74
C ASP A 562 13.85 11.13 34.77
N GLY A 563 12.57 11.12 34.36
CA GLY A 563 11.44 11.52 35.19
C GLY A 563 11.30 13.04 35.43
N GLN A 564 12.15 13.87 34.83
CA GLN A 564 12.10 15.33 34.98
C GLN A 564 11.68 16.01 33.68
N VAL A 565 10.80 17.01 33.77
CA VAL A 565 10.39 17.82 32.62
C VAL A 565 11.59 18.56 32.04
N SER A 566 11.72 18.58 30.71
CA SER A 566 12.83 19.19 29.98
C SER A 566 12.35 19.88 28.71
N GLY A 567 12.82 21.11 28.46
CA GLY A 567 12.52 21.89 27.25
C GLY A 567 13.46 21.62 26.06
N GLY A 568 14.13 20.46 26.05
CA GLY A 568 15.19 20.12 25.08
C GLY A 568 16.58 20.25 25.68
N THR A 569 17.43 19.24 25.47
CA THR A 569 18.76 19.13 26.07
C THR A 569 19.58 18.02 25.41
N THR A 570 20.89 18.01 25.67
CA THR A 570 21.76 16.85 25.41
C THR A 570 22.23 16.27 26.74
N LYS A 571 21.91 15.00 27.00
CA LYS A 571 22.22 14.29 28.24
C LYS A 571 23.20 13.14 28.02
N GLN A 572 24.23 13.06 28.86
CA GLN A 572 25.10 11.88 29.02
C GLN A 572 24.43 10.86 29.95
N GLY A 573 24.60 9.57 29.65
CA GLY A 573 24.06 8.48 30.47
C GLY A 573 22.55 8.64 30.77
N PRO A 574 21.70 8.87 29.75
CA PRO A 574 20.26 8.91 29.96
C PRO A 574 19.78 7.55 30.49
N GLN A 575 18.77 7.55 31.37
CA GLN A 575 18.12 6.33 31.84
C GLN A 575 16.75 6.14 31.16
N SER A 576 16.03 7.23 30.95
CA SER A 576 14.72 7.22 30.30
C SER A 576 14.37 8.51 29.56
N LEU A 577 13.48 8.38 28.59
CA LEU A 577 12.82 9.46 27.88
C LEU A 577 11.34 9.12 27.76
N TRP A 578 10.44 10.08 27.96
CA TRP A 578 9.03 9.91 27.66
C TRP A 578 8.45 11.16 27.00
N HIS A 579 7.69 10.96 25.93
CA HIS A 579 6.98 12.03 25.23
C HIS A 579 5.73 11.50 24.51
N ALA A 580 4.60 12.17 24.72
CA ALA A 580 3.34 11.96 24.00
C ALA A 580 2.97 10.47 23.84
N GLY A 581 2.99 9.73 24.95
CA GLY A 581 2.58 8.33 25.03
C GLY A 581 3.62 7.28 24.63
N VAL A 582 4.83 7.71 24.25
CA VAL A 582 5.94 6.80 23.93
C VAL A 582 7.09 7.01 24.91
N GLY A 583 7.47 5.93 25.61
CA GLY A 583 8.60 5.89 26.51
C GLY A 583 9.79 5.14 25.93
N TYR A 584 11.00 5.47 26.40
CA TYR A 584 12.24 4.80 26.07
C TYR A 584 13.05 4.58 27.34
N THR A 585 13.68 3.41 27.48
CA THR A 585 14.70 3.16 28.51
C THR A 585 16.04 2.81 27.86
N PHE A 586 17.11 3.19 28.55
CA PHE A 586 18.49 2.96 28.10
C PHE A 586 19.27 2.23 29.20
N PRO A 587 20.25 1.38 28.84
CA PRO A 587 21.11 0.75 29.84
C PRO A 587 21.92 1.78 30.63
N ASN A 588 22.15 1.50 31.93
CA ASN A 588 22.95 2.36 32.81
C ASN A 588 24.39 2.60 32.31
N ASN A 589 24.93 1.68 31.50
CA ASN A 589 26.26 1.76 30.91
C ASN A 589 26.26 2.25 29.45
N THR A 590 25.17 2.84 28.96
CA THR A 590 25.11 3.37 27.59
C THR A 590 26.17 4.46 27.37
N SER A 591 26.95 4.34 26.30
CA SER A 591 27.93 5.35 25.87
C SER A 591 27.34 6.41 24.95
N ALA A 592 26.08 6.26 24.55
CA ALA A 592 25.39 7.19 23.68
C ALA A 592 24.85 8.42 24.43
N LYS A 593 24.84 9.56 23.75
CA LYS A 593 24.32 10.82 24.27
C LYS A 593 22.90 11.01 23.74
N LEU A 594 21.92 11.19 24.61
CA LEU A 594 20.56 11.52 24.18
C LEU A 594 20.47 13.02 23.90
N THR A 595 20.06 13.39 22.69
CA THR A 595 19.70 14.76 22.34
C THR A 595 18.21 14.82 22.06
N VAL A 596 17.55 15.81 22.68
CA VAL A 596 16.12 16.08 22.50
C VAL A 596 15.93 17.56 22.17
N ALA A 597 15.09 17.85 21.20
CA ALA A 597 14.71 19.21 20.84
C ALA A 597 13.22 19.30 20.53
N THR A 598 12.62 20.43 20.92
CA THR A 598 11.25 20.80 20.56
C THR A 598 11.24 22.17 19.85
N GLY A 599 10.15 22.50 19.17
CA GLY A 599 9.93 23.84 18.61
C GLY A 599 9.57 23.86 17.13
N ASN A 600 9.17 25.05 16.69
CA ASN A 600 8.70 25.30 15.33
C ASN A 600 9.77 25.05 14.26
N LYS A 601 9.41 24.24 13.27
CA LYS A 601 10.13 24.02 12.02
C LYS A 601 9.22 24.40 10.86
N SER A 602 9.79 25.00 9.82
CA SER A 602 9.02 25.43 8.66
C SER A 602 9.61 24.88 7.38
N GLY A 603 8.75 24.60 6.42
CA GLY A 603 9.16 24.26 5.06
C GLY A 603 7.99 24.29 4.10
N ALA A 604 8.29 24.29 2.80
CA ALA A 604 7.31 24.49 1.76
C ALA A 604 7.01 23.20 1.02
N TRP A 605 5.73 22.88 0.85
CA TRP A 605 5.29 21.66 0.18
C TRP A 605 5.74 21.60 -1.28
N ASN A 606 5.86 22.75 -1.95
CA ASN A 606 6.40 22.84 -3.31
C ASN A 606 7.91 22.50 -3.43
N LYS A 607 8.61 22.31 -2.30
CA LYS A 607 10.01 21.82 -2.29
C LYS A 607 10.09 20.31 -2.28
N ILE A 608 9.02 19.63 -1.86
CA ILE A 608 8.97 18.17 -1.81
C ILE A 608 7.93 17.57 -2.76
N GLY A 609 7.08 18.38 -3.39
CA GLY A 609 6.04 17.95 -4.30
C GLY A 609 5.48 19.08 -5.15
N THR A 610 4.29 18.88 -5.71
CA THR A 610 3.58 19.85 -6.56
C THR A 610 2.44 20.58 -5.86
N SER A 611 2.34 20.45 -4.53
CA SER A 611 1.29 21.06 -3.72
C SER A 611 1.28 22.59 -3.78
N GLY A 612 0.08 23.16 -3.80
CA GLY A 612 -0.16 24.61 -3.77
C GLY A 612 -0.25 25.22 -2.36
N GLN A 613 -0.22 24.42 -1.28
CA GLN A 613 -0.46 24.90 0.11
C GLN A 613 0.62 25.84 0.66
N GLY A 614 1.76 26.00 -0.03
CA GLY A 614 2.81 26.93 0.36
C GLY A 614 3.69 26.44 1.53
N THR A 615 4.13 27.38 2.38
CA THR A 615 4.98 27.09 3.55
C THR A 615 4.11 26.75 4.76
N THR A 616 4.42 25.63 5.42
CA THR A 616 3.81 25.24 6.69
C THR A 616 4.83 25.37 7.82
N THR A 617 4.33 25.60 9.04
CA THR A 617 5.11 25.61 10.27
C THR A 617 4.52 24.58 11.22
N VAL A 618 5.37 23.69 11.72
CA VAL A 618 5.01 22.60 12.62
C VAL A 618 5.87 22.67 13.87
N ASP A 619 5.25 22.63 15.05
CA ASP A 619 5.97 22.40 16.30
C ASP A 619 6.37 20.92 16.38
N LEU A 620 7.67 20.65 16.26
CA LEU A 620 8.23 19.30 16.18
C LEU A 620 8.97 18.93 17.46
N PHE A 621 8.79 17.70 17.90
CA PHE A 621 9.65 16.98 18.83
C PHE A 621 10.63 16.11 18.03
N SER A 622 11.90 16.11 18.42
CA SER A 622 12.92 15.22 17.87
C SER A 622 13.80 14.66 18.98
N ALA A 623 14.10 13.37 18.92
CA ALA A 623 14.99 12.71 19.86
C ALA A 623 15.91 11.71 19.14
N TYR A 624 17.19 11.72 19.48
CA TYR A 624 18.17 10.82 18.89
C TYR A 624 19.35 10.57 19.83
N LEU A 625 20.01 9.44 19.61
CA LEU A 625 21.20 9.01 20.31
C LEU A 625 22.43 9.30 19.44
N VAL A 626 23.35 10.13 19.92
CA VAL A 626 24.65 10.38 19.28
C VAL A 626 25.63 9.30 19.71
N ARG A 627 26.25 8.64 18.72
CA ARG A 627 27.23 7.60 18.97
C ARG A 627 28.63 8.19 19.12
N THR A 628 29.21 8.02 20.30
CA THR A 628 30.60 8.42 20.60
C THR A 628 31.62 7.33 20.27
N ASN A 629 31.17 6.06 20.28
CA ASN A 629 31.96 4.89 19.92
C ASN A 629 31.08 3.93 19.08
N THR A 630 31.46 3.69 17.83
CA THR A 630 30.75 2.79 16.91
C THR A 630 31.13 1.33 17.09
N SER A 631 32.22 1.03 17.81
CA SER A 631 32.67 -0.35 18.10
C SER A 631 31.87 -1.04 19.20
N GLN A 632 31.20 -0.28 20.08
CA GLN A 632 30.27 -0.87 21.06
C GLN A 632 28.90 -1.10 20.42
N PRO A 633 28.13 -2.12 20.81
CA PRO A 633 26.72 -2.21 20.46
C PRO A 633 25.91 -1.09 21.13
N LEU A 634 24.75 -0.75 20.56
CA LEU A 634 23.76 0.14 21.17
C LEU A 634 22.47 -0.64 21.38
N GLU A 635 21.76 -0.33 22.46
CA GLU A 635 20.45 -0.90 22.74
C GLU A 635 19.54 0.08 23.49
N TYR A 636 18.24 -0.09 23.32
CA TYR A 636 17.19 0.62 24.04
C TYR A 636 15.88 -0.17 23.99
N THR A 637 14.96 0.11 24.92
CA THR A 637 13.60 -0.46 24.90
C THR A 637 12.58 0.66 24.69
N ILE A 638 11.59 0.44 23.84
CA ILE A 638 10.48 1.35 23.55
C ILE A 638 9.21 0.82 24.27
N PHE A 639 8.46 1.75 24.85
CA PHE A 639 7.21 1.52 25.56
C PHE A 639 6.10 2.38 24.91
N PRO A 640 5.52 1.91 23.81
CA PRO A 640 4.43 2.61 23.13
C PRO A 640 3.11 2.57 23.92
N GLY A 641 2.19 3.47 23.61
CA GLY A 641 0.81 3.43 24.11
C GLY A 641 0.65 3.67 25.63
N THR A 642 1.62 4.29 26.28
CA THR A 642 1.55 4.60 27.72
C THR A 642 0.70 5.84 27.96
N ALA A 643 -0.22 5.80 28.92
CA ALA A 643 -1.19 6.91 29.13
C ALA A 643 -0.51 8.21 29.59
N ASP A 644 0.49 8.09 30.45
CA ASP A 644 1.27 9.20 31.00
C ASP A 644 2.68 8.72 31.40
N GLN A 645 3.52 9.66 31.88
CA GLN A 645 4.87 9.36 32.34
C GLN A 645 4.90 8.38 33.53
N GLY A 646 3.90 8.42 34.43
CA GLY A 646 3.82 7.53 35.58
C GLY A 646 3.52 6.09 35.16
N ALA A 647 2.55 5.90 34.28
CA ALA A 647 2.23 4.61 33.67
C ALA A 647 3.44 4.03 32.92
N PHE A 648 4.18 4.87 32.19
CA PHE A 648 5.46 4.48 31.60
C PHE A 648 6.48 4.03 32.64
N ALA A 649 6.71 4.82 33.70
CA ALA A 649 7.70 4.51 34.73
C ALA A 649 7.36 3.19 35.44
N SER A 650 6.08 2.96 35.78
CA SER A 650 5.62 1.69 36.37
C SER A 650 5.84 0.51 35.44
N LYS A 651 5.49 0.65 34.14
CA LYS A 651 5.69 -0.41 33.15
C LYS A 651 7.17 -0.71 32.93
N ALA A 652 8.00 0.33 32.80
CA ALA A 652 9.43 0.21 32.64
C ALA A 652 10.11 -0.50 33.84
N ALA A 653 9.68 -0.19 35.07
CA ALA A 653 10.19 -0.84 36.28
C ALA A 653 9.76 -2.31 36.40
N ALA A 654 8.60 -2.69 35.82
CA ALA A 654 8.09 -4.05 35.83
C ALA A 654 8.64 -4.93 34.68
N SER A 655 9.29 -4.33 33.67
CA SER A 655 9.81 -5.04 32.51
C SER A 655 10.84 -6.10 32.91
N ALA A 656 10.59 -7.34 32.49
CA ALA A 656 11.47 -8.49 32.71
C ALA A 656 12.32 -8.86 31.47
N LEU A 657 12.34 -7.96 30.48
CA LEU A 657 13.04 -8.09 29.22
C LEU A 657 14.53 -7.79 29.37
N GLN A 658 15.38 -8.73 28.96
CA GLN A 658 16.83 -8.63 29.09
C GLN A 658 17.55 -8.97 27.79
N THR A 659 18.61 -8.22 27.47
CA THR A 659 19.54 -8.60 26.41
C THR A 659 20.43 -9.74 26.89
N VAL A 660 20.44 -10.83 26.14
CA VAL A 660 21.31 -11.99 26.40
C VAL A 660 22.64 -11.84 25.65
N GLN A 661 22.57 -11.39 24.40
CA GLN A 661 23.75 -11.19 23.56
C GLN A 661 23.46 -10.11 22.51
N ASN A 662 24.44 -9.27 22.21
CA ASN A 662 24.36 -8.28 21.15
C ASN A 662 25.76 -8.01 20.59
N ASP A 663 26.14 -8.74 19.55
CA ASP A 663 27.43 -8.60 18.86
C ASP A 663 27.25 -8.77 17.33
N ALA A 664 28.36 -8.99 16.61
CA ALA A 664 28.33 -9.13 15.15
C ALA A 664 27.74 -10.45 14.64
N HIS A 665 27.56 -11.43 15.53
CA HIS A 665 27.16 -12.80 15.24
C HIS A 665 25.74 -13.09 15.74
N ILE A 666 25.37 -12.57 16.91
CA ILE A 666 24.09 -12.86 17.57
C ILE A 666 23.46 -11.60 18.18
N SER A 667 22.15 -11.45 18.00
CA SER A 667 21.30 -10.55 18.78
C SER A 667 20.22 -11.36 19.46
N ALA A 668 20.23 -11.43 20.80
CA ALA A 668 19.34 -12.27 21.58
C ALA A 668 18.74 -11.53 22.78
N VAL A 669 17.44 -11.73 22.99
CA VAL A 669 16.63 -11.11 24.05
C VAL A 669 15.81 -12.20 24.73
N TYR A 670 15.65 -12.09 26.05
CA TYR A 670 14.81 -12.99 26.82
C TYR A 670 13.77 -12.19 27.60
N ASP A 671 12.50 -12.55 27.43
CA ASP A 671 11.44 -12.13 28.32
C ASP A 671 11.25 -13.23 29.38
N SER A 672 11.75 -12.96 30.59
CA SER A 672 11.67 -13.92 31.68
C SER A 672 10.27 -14.02 32.31
N ALA A 673 9.43 -13.00 32.16
CA ALA A 673 8.05 -13.04 32.63
C ALA A 673 7.19 -13.91 31.70
N ALA A 674 7.34 -13.74 30.39
CA ALA A 674 6.64 -14.55 29.39
C ALA A 674 7.31 -15.92 29.14
N LYS A 675 8.56 -16.10 29.56
CA LYS A 675 9.42 -17.26 29.23
C LYS A 675 9.62 -17.43 27.73
N VAL A 676 9.84 -16.31 27.04
CA VAL A 676 10.03 -16.27 25.59
C VAL A 676 11.46 -15.84 25.26
N ALA A 677 12.14 -16.67 24.49
CA ALA A 677 13.47 -16.44 23.97
C ALA A 677 13.38 -15.97 22.51
N TYR A 678 14.03 -14.85 22.21
CA TYR A 678 14.14 -14.29 20.87
C TYR A 678 15.61 -14.28 20.44
N VAL A 679 15.92 -14.78 19.25
CA VAL A 679 17.30 -14.79 18.74
C VAL A 679 17.39 -14.53 17.24
N VAL A 680 18.40 -13.76 16.88
CA VAL A 680 18.88 -13.55 15.53
C VAL A 680 20.28 -14.14 15.43
N PHE A 681 20.48 -15.05 14.48
CA PHE A 681 21.79 -15.53 14.07
C PHE A 681 22.18 -14.83 12.77
N TRP A 682 23.18 -13.95 12.83
CA TRP A 682 23.62 -13.13 11.70
C TRP A 682 24.59 -13.86 10.76
N ASP A 683 25.31 -14.85 11.27
CA ASP A 683 26.30 -15.60 10.51
C ASP A 683 25.66 -16.63 9.59
N GLU A 684 26.19 -16.75 8.37
CA GLU A 684 25.69 -17.68 7.35
C GLU A 684 25.62 -19.14 7.82
N LYS A 685 26.46 -19.51 8.79
CA LYS A 685 26.54 -20.87 9.37
C LYS A 685 25.70 -21.04 10.64
N GLY A 686 24.86 -20.06 10.97
CA GLY A 686 24.09 -20.02 12.21
C GLY A 686 24.98 -19.79 13.43
N GLY A 687 24.52 -20.24 14.59
CA GLY A 687 25.24 -20.09 15.84
C GLY A 687 24.54 -20.83 16.98
N ALA A 688 24.98 -20.61 18.21
CA ALA A 688 24.32 -21.11 19.40
C ALA A 688 24.31 -20.04 20.49
N VAL A 689 23.21 -19.96 21.24
CA VAL A 689 23.05 -19.05 22.38
C VAL A 689 22.39 -19.79 23.54
N SER A 690 22.85 -19.50 24.76
CA SER A 690 22.25 -20.02 25.99
C SER A 690 21.53 -18.90 26.72
N PHE A 691 20.33 -19.20 27.21
CA PHE A 691 19.45 -18.26 27.88
C PHE A 691 19.54 -18.39 29.41
N PRO A 692 19.17 -17.34 30.17
CA PRO A 692 19.24 -17.34 31.63
C PRO A 692 18.40 -18.42 32.32
N ASP A 693 17.34 -18.93 31.68
CA ASP A 693 16.54 -20.04 32.18
C ASP A 693 17.21 -21.42 32.03
N GLY A 694 18.39 -21.47 31.40
CA GLY A 694 19.14 -22.69 31.11
C GLY A 694 18.79 -23.32 29.77
N SER A 695 17.89 -22.73 28.98
CA SER A 695 17.62 -23.19 27.63
C SER A 695 18.75 -22.81 26.66
N ASN A 696 18.90 -23.58 25.57
CA ASN A 696 19.89 -23.32 24.53
C ASN A 696 19.26 -23.49 23.14
N ILE A 697 19.58 -22.56 22.23
CA ILE A 697 19.10 -22.58 20.85
C ILE A 697 20.32 -22.59 19.93
N ARG A 698 20.33 -23.53 18.97
CA ARG A 698 21.37 -23.62 17.94
C ARG A 698 20.78 -23.79 16.55
N THR A 699 21.35 -23.11 15.58
CA THR A 699 20.99 -23.19 14.16
C THR A 699 22.22 -23.48 13.30
N ASN A 700 22.01 -23.96 12.07
CA ASN A 700 23.09 -24.20 11.08
C ASN A 700 23.14 -23.15 9.95
N ILE A 701 22.23 -22.17 9.97
CA ILE A 701 22.17 -21.08 9.01
C ILE A 701 21.81 -19.77 9.71
N ALA A 702 22.09 -18.65 9.05
CA ALA A 702 21.58 -17.35 9.46
C ALA A 702 20.03 -17.42 9.51
N SER A 703 19.44 -16.98 10.62
CA SER A 703 18.01 -17.22 10.89
C SER A 703 17.50 -16.34 12.02
N THR A 704 16.17 -16.19 12.10
CA THR A 704 15.49 -15.65 13.28
C THR A 704 14.66 -16.74 13.93
N VAL A 705 14.72 -16.87 15.26
CA VAL A 705 14.01 -17.89 16.04
C VAL A 705 13.33 -17.25 17.25
N ILE A 706 12.06 -17.59 17.47
CA ILE A 706 11.32 -17.34 18.71
C ILE A 706 11.02 -18.69 19.34
N TYR A 707 11.41 -18.87 20.59
CA TYR A 707 11.06 -20.03 21.40
C TYR A 707 10.21 -19.59 22.59
N ASP A 708 8.93 -19.96 22.55
CA ASP A 708 8.02 -19.82 23.68
C ASP A 708 8.09 -21.09 24.53
N ALA A 709 8.83 -21.01 25.64
CA ALA A 709 9.00 -22.14 26.54
C ALA A 709 7.73 -22.46 27.34
N GLY A 710 6.84 -21.48 27.54
CA GLY A 710 5.56 -21.66 28.23
C GLY A 710 4.58 -22.48 27.39
N ALA A 711 4.50 -22.19 26.09
CA ALA A 711 3.67 -22.93 25.14
C ALA A 711 4.36 -24.18 24.55
N GLY A 712 5.69 -24.31 24.72
CA GLY A 712 6.46 -25.36 24.07
C GLY A 712 6.51 -25.20 22.54
N LYS A 713 6.45 -23.96 22.04
CA LYS A 713 6.32 -23.66 20.61
C LYS A 713 7.52 -22.90 20.09
N VAL A 714 7.94 -23.26 18.89
CA VAL A 714 9.09 -22.64 18.22
C VAL A 714 8.65 -22.09 16.88
N PHE A 715 9.10 -20.88 16.57
CA PHE A 715 8.92 -20.23 15.29
C PHE A 715 10.28 -19.87 14.72
N ALA A 716 10.50 -20.12 13.44
CA ALA A 716 11.75 -19.78 12.78
C ALA A 716 11.52 -19.31 11.35
N SER A 717 12.44 -18.51 10.83
CA SER A 717 12.46 -18.12 9.41
C SER A 717 13.89 -17.89 8.93
N ASP A 718 14.02 -17.83 7.60
CA ASP A 718 15.23 -17.37 6.90
C ASP A 718 14.96 -15.99 6.29
N PRO A 719 15.45 -14.89 6.91
CA PRO A 719 15.34 -13.55 6.34
C PRO A 719 16.02 -13.41 4.98
N THR A 720 16.99 -14.27 4.62
CA THR A 720 17.65 -14.19 3.30
C THR A 720 16.74 -14.59 2.16
N GLN A 721 15.73 -15.43 2.42
CA GLN A 721 14.86 -16.06 1.43
C GLN A 721 15.62 -16.94 0.43
N LYS A 722 16.77 -17.50 0.84
CA LYS A 722 17.67 -18.29 -0.03
C LYS A 722 17.76 -19.75 0.40
N GLN A 723 17.51 -20.06 1.66
CA GLN A 723 17.63 -21.41 2.20
C GLN A 723 16.30 -22.16 2.06
N THR A 724 16.40 -23.46 1.79
CA THR A 724 15.24 -24.36 1.71
C THR A 724 15.06 -25.20 2.98
N GLN A 725 16.08 -25.25 3.83
CA GLN A 725 16.05 -26.00 5.09
C GLN A 725 16.81 -25.29 6.21
N LEU A 726 16.30 -25.44 7.42
CA LEU A 726 16.93 -25.03 8.68
C LEU A 726 17.08 -26.25 9.59
N GLN A 727 18.29 -26.52 10.08
CA GLN A 727 18.51 -27.47 11.17
C GLN A 727 18.60 -26.69 12.47
N LEU A 728 17.72 -27.06 13.40
CA LEU A 728 17.55 -26.41 14.69
C LEU A 728 17.74 -27.44 15.81
N ALA A 729 18.46 -27.05 16.85
CA ALA A 729 18.48 -27.76 18.12
C ALA A 729 17.98 -26.82 19.21
N ILE A 730 16.94 -27.25 19.94
CA ILE A 730 16.43 -26.57 21.12
C ILE A 730 16.69 -27.47 22.32
N THR A 731 17.40 -26.97 23.32
CA THR A 731 17.57 -27.64 24.60
C THR A 731 16.71 -26.91 25.61
N PRO A 732 15.52 -27.42 25.98
CA PRO A 732 14.73 -26.82 27.04
C PRO A 732 15.47 -26.90 28.38
N ALA A 733 15.17 -25.99 29.30
CA ALA A 733 15.77 -25.94 30.62
C ALA A 733 15.63 -27.30 31.35
N GLY A 734 16.77 -27.91 31.70
CA GLY A 734 16.80 -29.20 32.41
C GLY A 734 16.35 -30.41 31.58
N GLN A 735 16.17 -30.28 30.27
CA GLN A 735 15.75 -31.37 29.38
C GLN A 735 16.79 -31.66 28.28
N PRO A 736 16.76 -32.86 27.67
CA PRO A 736 17.60 -33.17 26.52
C PRO A 736 17.31 -32.27 25.31
N ALA A 737 18.32 -32.11 24.43
CA ALA A 737 18.16 -31.38 23.19
C ALA A 737 17.19 -32.08 22.21
N VAL A 738 16.27 -31.32 21.65
CA VAL A 738 15.37 -31.70 20.56
C VAL A 738 15.94 -31.17 19.26
N PHE A 739 16.19 -32.06 18.29
CA PHE A 739 16.69 -31.73 16.96
C PHE A 739 15.57 -31.76 15.94
N LYS A 740 15.47 -30.73 15.10
CA LYS A 740 14.49 -30.63 14.01
C LYS A 740 15.14 -30.12 12.74
N THR A 741 14.72 -30.69 11.61
CA THR A 741 14.95 -30.12 10.29
C THR A 741 13.63 -29.54 9.80
N LEU A 742 13.61 -28.23 9.58
CA LEU A 742 12.44 -27.52 9.09
C LEU A 742 12.61 -27.24 7.59
N ASN A 743 11.58 -27.58 6.79
CA ASN A 743 11.51 -27.14 5.40
C ASN A 743 11.08 -25.68 5.40
N LEU A 744 11.92 -24.81 4.87
CA LEU A 744 11.63 -23.39 4.77
C LEU A 744 10.74 -23.11 3.54
N PRO A 745 9.82 -22.14 3.63
CA PRO A 745 8.98 -21.76 2.51
C PRO A 745 9.80 -21.26 1.32
N THR A 746 9.34 -21.55 0.11
CA THR A 746 10.00 -21.18 -1.15
C THR A 746 9.07 -20.37 -2.06
N ALA A 747 9.59 -19.92 -3.20
CA ALA A 747 8.85 -19.12 -4.19
C ALA A 747 8.19 -17.90 -3.56
N GLY A 748 6.94 -17.60 -3.91
CA GLY A 748 6.20 -16.43 -3.39
C GLY A 748 6.03 -16.39 -1.86
N LYS A 749 6.32 -17.47 -1.13
CA LYS A 749 6.23 -17.56 0.34
C LYS A 749 7.60 -17.48 1.04
N ALA A 750 8.71 -17.40 0.31
CA ALA A 750 10.04 -17.37 0.91
C ALA A 750 10.18 -16.21 1.90
N GLY A 751 10.76 -16.47 3.07
CA GLY A 751 10.86 -15.52 4.19
C GLY A 751 9.68 -15.53 5.16
N SER A 752 8.58 -16.22 4.86
CA SER A 752 7.55 -16.52 5.86
C SER A 752 8.08 -17.46 6.95
N GLY A 753 7.51 -17.35 8.15
CA GLY A 753 7.87 -18.19 9.29
C GLY A 753 7.29 -19.59 9.21
N VAL A 754 7.99 -20.55 9.82
CA VAL A 754 7.53 -21.91 10.09
C VAL A 754 7.49 -22.15 11.59
N SER A 755 6.60 -23.01 12.05
CA SER A 755 6.48 -23.34 13.46
C SER A 755 6.34 -24.83 13.73
N PHE A 756 6.73 -25.27 14.92
CA PHE A 756 6.49 -26.61 15.42
C PHE A 756 6.37 -26.61 16.95
N ASP A 757 5.73 -27.65 17.48
CA ASP A 757 5.61 -27.90 18.92
C ASP A 757 6.71 -28.86 19.38
N LEU A 758 7.28 -28.62 20.56
CA LEU A 758 8.39 -29.36 21.16
C LEU A 758 7.94 -30.63 21.88
#